data_AF-A0A5J4UWC4-F1
#
_entry.id   AF-A0A5J4UWC4-F1
#
_cell.length_a   1.000
_cell.length_b   1.000
_cell.length_c   1.000
_cell.angle_alpha   90.00
_cell.angle_beta   90.00
_cell.angle_gamma   90.00
#
_symmetry.space_group_name_H-M   'P 1'
#
loop_
_entity.id
_entity.type
_entity.pdbx_description
1 polymer ?
#
loop_
_entity_poly.entity_id
_entity_poly.type
_entity_poly.pdbx_seq_one_letter_code
_entity_poly.pdbx_strand_id
1 'polypeptide(L)'
;MATQEFSNDKSIPQTNVKCETLEKGSKRKYTRKSKADEKAKEMIDQLINEQTSEQIIEPTNRQIIEEKYDERISELRNQHGGSDKEQDERGYLVYRLEKNKEDNIFEEVMQPLVELYMQEKDSKIIIERVNEAMTNTVNYTKIGQQEGKKQQITGKLIDLSLMDEDNLCVIDIDIHKDKSLEEIDKIRQNLIDSLPPNVGLVKTAHGGLHIYCNRNFYLLPSNRNVKVAVPDSFDIDVFAQMTKYKIENGQETKEIVQNRVVAPNTVIRETKNNQRVTLKYEAINDWENASHLVSLREILDKWNIDIEMSYKDYAQQQHDRIYGVQINDDGAIEQMNDELAQACVDGLKNLEIHNYPQPINMEVSLLSVFCGLYGITNESIRSEGMNNIRKFNKLSANADKNYGQAQSNGERKPNPWILTKILRYHNKDYYEQIIKPLLKKNYDLKKQLKITNVLKSIEKYEIDLKDPFTLKDILDKASNGEYANQIELVAQDLQKILKVAPCQNGSCYIIKEYDCINDTNVIHYKNKQAIYNQLRAIRLWQDGKKNITVVDAFEEFQSLFYKIGIKFISKNPLIFNVFQGYKYKQVDEIDQSKIEQFLGLVKDTIAANDDRINEYLLNWFAYIVQNTGKKTETAVILQWLQGIGKNVYTNVLCEILAGYSAKNITDIDEFEGNFNSVIENKMLAEPNELKN
;
A
#
# COMPACT_ATOMS: atom_id res chain seq x y z
N MET A 1 55.29 -10.07 -63.40
CA MET A 1 56.20 -10.95 -62.64
C MET A 1 55.75 -10.91 -61.19
N ALA A 2 55.27 -12.07 -60.68
CA ALA A 2 55.19 -12.57 -59.28
C ALA A 2 54.87 -11.59 -58.12
N THR A 3 54.02 -11.84 -57.12
CA THR A 3 53.28 -13.01 -56.55
C THR A 3 52.42 -12.40 -55.38
N GLN A 4 51.10 -12.63 -55.27
CA GLN A 4 50.38 -13.57 -54.35
C GLN A 4 50.86 -13.55 -52.87
N GLU A 5 50.03 -13.40 -51.82
CA GLU A 5 48.80 -14.13 -51.39
C GLU A 5 47.90 -13.26 -50.44
N PHE A 6 46.57 -13.19 -50.62
CA PHE A 6 45.45 -13.84 -49.87
C PHE A 6 45.42 -13.61 -48.34
N SER A 7 44.31 -13.42 -47.61
CA SER A 7 42.90 -13.07 -47.81
C SER A 7 42.20 -13.15 -46.44
N ASN A 8 41.23 -12.27 -46.14
CA ASN A 8 39.88 -12.62 -45.63
C ASN A 8 39.26 -11.43 -44.88
N ASP A 9 38.57 -10.56 -45.61
CA ASP A 9 37.47 -9.78 -45.03
C ASP A 9 36.16 -10.22 -45.68
N LYS A 10 35.21 -10.60 -44.81
CA LYS A 10 33.86 -11.01 -45.20
C LYS A 10 33.12 -9.80 -45.75
N SER A 11 32.79 -9.87 -47.02
CA SER A 11 31.92 -8.93 -47.75
C SER A 11 30.56 -8.77 -47.06
N ILE A 12 30.19 -7.54 -46.71
CA ILE A 12 28.80 -7.12 -46.49
C ILE A 12 28.18 -6.85 -47.87
N PRO A 13 26.96 -7.36 -48.17
CA PRO A 13 26.32 -7.14 -49.46
C PRO A 13 25.97 -5.65 -49.63
N GLN A 14 26.42 -5.06 -50.74
CA GLN A 14 26.04 -3.71 -51.17
C GLN A 14 24.53 -3.59 -51.29
N THR A 15 23.91 -2.79 -50.43
CA THR A 15 22.56 -2.27 -50.63
C THR A 15 22.58 -1.25 -51.77
N ASN A 16 21.59 -1.34 -52.65
CA ASN A 16 21.36 -0.39 -53.75
C ASN A 16 21.02 1.02 -53.21
N VAL A 17 22.02 1.77 -52.76
CA VAL A 17 21.90 3.20 -52.47
C VAL A 17 22.18 3.96 -53.77
N LYS A 18 21.15 4.57 -54.35
CA LYS A 18 21.30 5.42 -55.54
C LYS A 18 21.77 6.81 -55.07
N CYS A 19 23.06 7.11 -55.28
CA CYS A 19 23.64 8.42 -54.95
C CYS A 19 23.51 9.34 -56.16
N GLU A 20 22.67 10.37 -56.09
CA GLU A 20 22.59 11.44 -57.10
C GLU A 20 23.32 12.68 -56.55
N THR A 21 24.46 13.03 -57.15
CA THR A 21 25.24 14.22 -56.81
C THR A 21 24.91 15.34 -57.79
N LEU A 22 24.40 16.45 -57.29
CA LEU A 22 24.14 17.66 -58.07
C LEU A 22 25.25 18.67 -57.79
N GLU A 23 26.25 18.74 -58.67
CA GLU A 23 27.40 19.64 -58.51
C GLU A 23 27.03 21.12 -58.70
N LYS A 24 27.65 21.99 -57.91
CA LYS A 24 27.55 23.46 -58.05
C LYS A 24 28.91 24.11 -58.20
N GLY A 25 28.92 25.17 -59.01
CA GLY A 25 30.06 26.05 -59.29
C GLY A 25 30.66 26.77 -58.07
N SER A 26 31.79 27.43 -58.33
CA SER A 26 32.85 27.77 -57.36
C SER A 26 32.48 28.69 -56.18
N LYS A 27 32.96 28.32 -54.99
CA LYS A 27 32.76 28.95 -53.66
C LYS A 27 33.69 30.16 -53.41
N ARG A 28 33.19 31.22 -52.74
CA ARG A 28 34.01 32.28 -52.07
C ARG A 28 34.15 31.99 -50.56
N LYS A 29 35.30 32.37 -49.98
CA LYS A 29 35.75 32.06 -48.59
C LYS A 29 35.33 33.12 -47.55
N TYR A 30 35.04 32.67 -46.33
CA TYR A 30 35.03 33.49 -45.11
C TYR A 30 35.63 32.68 -43.92
N THR A 31 36.32 33.36 -42.99
CA THR A 31 37.10 32.75 -41.89
C THR A 31 36.84 33.46 -40.56
N ARG A 32 36.63 32.72 -39.45
CA ARG A 32 36.93 33.20 -38.08
C ARG A 32 37.15 32.04 -37.09
N LYS A 33 38.14 32.18 -36.20
CA LYS A 33 38.62 31.22 -35.17
C LYS A 33 38.12 31.59 -33.75
N SER A 34 37.99 30.60 -32.86
CA SER A 34 38.27 30.75 -31.41
C SER A 34 38.58 29.39 -30.72
N LYS A 35 39.44 29.44 -29.68
CA LYS A 35 40.01 28.35 -28.84
C LYS A 35 39.12 28.02 -27.63
N ALA A 36 39.26 26.82 -27.03
CA ALA A 36 38.66 26.41 -25.75
C ALA A 36 39.72 25.98 -24.70
N ASP A 37 39.41 26.19 -23.41
CA ASP A 37 40.24 26.03 -22.21
C ASP A 37 40.29 24.58 -21.68
N GLU A 38 41.49 23.99 -21.53
CA GLU A 38 41.75 22.62 -21.04
C GLU A 38 41.69 22.46 -19.50
N LYS A 39 41.53 23.54 -18.72
CA LYS A 39 41.61 23.49 -17.25
C LYS A 39 40.39 22.94 -16.51
N ALA A 40 39.22 22.88 -17.16
CA ALA A 40 37.99 22.37 -16.55
C ALA A 40 37.92 20.83 -16.52
N LYS A 41 38.69 20.16 -17.38
CA LYS A 41 38.67 18.70 -17.52
C LYS A 41 39.44 18.00 -16.39
N GLU A 42 40.57 18.57 -15.96
CA GLU A 42 41.40 17.97 -14.90
C GLU A 42 40.78 18.03 -13.49
N MET A 43 39.89 18.99 -13.20
CA MET A 43 39.22 19.08 -11.89
C MET A 43 38.09 18.06 -11.70
N ILE A 44 37.48 17.58 -12.80
CA ILE A 44 36.38 16.61 -12.76
C ILE A 44 36.92 15.19 -12.54
N ASP A 45 38.07 14.86 -13.13
CA ASP A 45 38.69 13.53 -13.00
C ASP A 45 39.25 13.25 -11.58
N GLN A 46 39.60 14.29 -10.81
CA GLN A 46 40.01 14.14 -9.41
C GLN A 46 38.83 13.88 -8.46
N LEU A 47 37.65 14.46 -8.73
CA LEU A 47 36.44 14.26 -7.91
C LEU A 47 35.84 12.84 -8.07
N ILE A 48 36.07 12.20 -9.22
CA ILE A 48 35.56 10.86 -9.50
C ILE A 48 36.37 9.78 -8.77
N ASN A 49 37.66 10.00 -8.48
CA ASN A 49 38.50 9.01 -7.82
C ASN A 49 38.40 8.98 -6.28
N GLU A 50 37.87 10.04 -5.65
CA GLU A 50 37.66 10.06 -4.19
C GLU A 50 36.32 9.47 -3.75
N GLN A 51 35.35 9.27 -4.66
CA GLN A 51 34.04 8.67 -4.34
C GLN A 51 33.99 7.15 -4.48
N THR A 52 35.02 6.52 -5.06
CA THR A 52 35.03 5.08 -5.36
C THR A 52 35.60 4.20 -4.24
N SER A 53 36.03 4.77 -3.11
CA SER A 53 36.67 4.03 -2.00
C SER A 53 35.75 3.65 -0.83
N GLU A 54 34.47 4.08 -0.79
CA GLU A 54 33.53 3.73 0.29
C GLU A 54 32.37 2.80 -0.13
N GLN A 55 32.37 2.27 -1.36
CA GLN A 55 31.42 1.22 -1.78
C GLN A 55 32.15 -0.07 -2.19
N ILE A 56 32.85 -0.67 -1.23
CA ILE A 56 33.27 -2.07 -1.33
C ILE A 56 32.15 -2.93 -0.75
N ILE A 57 31.32 -3.46 -1.65
CA ILE A 57 30.49 -4.67 -1.60
C ILE A 57 30.35 -5.32 -0.20
N GLU A 58 29.26 -4.99 0.50
CA GLU A 58 28.63 -5.87 1.50
C GLU A 58 27.28 -6.31 0.92
N PRO A 59 27.00 -7.61 0.70
CA PRO A 59 25.70 -8.05 0.20
C PRO A 59 24.61 -7.75 1.24
N THR A 60 23.50 -7.16 0.79
CA THR A 60 22.32 -6.92 1.63
C THR A 60 21.88 -8.21 2.31
N ASN A 61 21.59 -8.22 3.63
CA ASN A 61 21.18 -9.41 4.41
C ASN A 61 20.14 -10.32 3.72
N ARG A 62 19.23 -9.76 2.92
CA ARG A 62 18.25 -10.52 2.11
C ARG A 62 18.91 -11.44 1.09
N GLN A 63 19.98 -11.01 0.41
CA GLN A 63 20.71 -11.82 -0.58
C GLN A 63 21.41 -13.01 0.07
N ILE A 64 22.01 -12.81 1.25
CA ILE A 64 22.63 -13.91 2.01
C ILE A 64 21.58 -14.95 2.45
N ILE A 65 20.39 -14.49 2.88
CA ILE A 65 19.30 -15.37 3.30
C ILE A 65 18.71 -16.10 2.07
N GLU A 66 18.50 -15.40 0.95
CA GLU A 66 18.08 -16.01 -0.33
C GLU A 66 19.02 -17.12 -0.78
N GLU A 67 20.33 -16.86 -0.79
CA GLU A 67 21.35 -17.85 -1.15
C GLU A 67 21.32 -19.08 -0.23
N LYS A 68 21.16 -18.89 1.09
CA LYS A 68 21.00 -19.99 2.05
C LYS A 68 19.75 -20.83 1.80
N TYR A 69 18.62 -20.21 1.44
CA TYR A 69 17.41 -20.95 1.09
C TYR A 69 17.59 -21.76 -0.19
N ASP A 70 18.24 -21.18 -1.20
CA ASP A 70 18.52 -21.85 -2.47
C ASP A 70 19.50 -23.01 -2.31
N GLU A 71 20.54 -22.86 -1.48
CA GLU A 71 21.43 -23.94 -1.08
C GLU A 71 20.67 -25.07 -0.39
N ARG A 72 19.82 -24.74 0.60
CA ARG A 72 19.04 -25.74 1.34
C ARG A 72 18.06 -26.53 0.46
N ILE A 73 17.41 -25.86 -0.50
CA ILE A 73 16.52 -26.52 -1.47
C ILE A 73 17.34 -27.41 -2.42
N SER A 74 18.49 -26.93 -2.86
CA SER A 74 19.42 -27.69 -3.70
C SER A 74 19.94 -28.95 -2.99
N GLU A 75 20.34 -28.84 -1.73
CA GLU A 75 20.77 -29.98 -0.90
C GLU A 75 19.67 -31.03 -0.75
N LEU A 76 18.44 -30.60 -0.46
CA LEU A 76 17.30 -31.51 -0.33
C LEU A 76 16.97 -32.23 -1.64
N ARG A 77 17.17 -31.58 -2.80
CA ARG A 77 17.00 -32.20 -4.13
C ARG A 77 18.13 -33.15 -4.50
N ASN A 78 19.34 -32.88 -4.01
CA ASN A 78 20.53 -33.65 -4.32
C ASN A 78 20.77 -34.82 -3.35
N GLN A 79 19.94 -34.98 -2.31
CA GLN A 79 19.98 -36.17 -1.44
C GLN A 79 19.37 -37.39 -2.14
N HIS A 80 20.18 -38.44 -2.32
CA HIS A 80 19.77 -39.70 -2.95
C HIS A 80 19.78 -40.85 -1.92
N GLY A 81 18.73 -41.68 -1.92
CA GLY A 81 18.54 -42.82 -1.02
C GLY A 81 17.55 -42.58 0.12
N GLY A 82 16.95 -43.65 0.66
CA GLY A 82 15.87 -43.64 1.67
C GLY A 82 14.64 -44.42 1.21
N SER A 83 13.72 -44.72 2.12
CA SER A 83 12.45 -45.39 1.80
C SER A 83 11.54 -44.50 0.96
N ASP A 84 10.58 -45.09 0.24
CA ASP A 84 9.62 -44.34 -0.60
C ASP A 84 8.90 -43.24 0.20
N LYS A 85 8.59 -43.52 1.47
CA LYS A 85 7.99 -42.55 2.39
C LYS A 85 8.90 -41.35 2.69
N GLU A 86 10.20 -41.58 2.86
CA GLU A 86 11.18 -40.51 3.10
C GLU A 86 11.46 -39.69 1.83
N GLN A 87 11.26 -40.28 0.64
CA GLN A 87 11.34 -39.54 -0.63
C GLN A 87 10.11 -38.64 -0.82
N ASP A 88 8.90 -39.15 -0.52
CA ASP A 88 7.67 -38.37 -0.56
C ASP A 88 7.65 -37.23 0.47
N GLU A 89 8.12 -37.47 1.69
CA GLU A 89 8.23 -36.44 2.73
C GLU A 89 9.23 -35.34 2.36
N ARG A 90 10.37 -35.71 1.73
CA ARG A 90 11.34 -34.74 1.18
C ARG A 90 10.76 -33.94 0.02
N GLY A 91 10.06 -34.59 -0.90
CA GLY A 91 9.35 -33.92 -1.99
C GLY A 91 8.32 -32.91 -1.48
N TYR A 92 7.55 -33.29 -0.45
CA TYR A 92 6.58 -32.40 0.19
C TYR A 92 7.23 -31.25 0.95
N LEU A 93 8.39 -31.47 1.57
CA LEU A 93 9.16 -30.43 2.25
C LEU A 93 9.75 -29.42 1.26
N VAL A 94 10.32 -29.88 0.14
CA VAL A 94 10.82 -29.01 -0.95
C VAL A 94 9.67 -28.17 -1.51
N TYR A 95 8.53 -28.79 -1.81
CA TYR A 95 7.33 -28.07 -2.28
C TYR A 95 6.88 -26.98 -1.30
N ARG A 96 6.90 -27.27 0.01
CA ARG A 96 6.51 -26.29 1.05
C ARG A 96 7.53 -25.15 1.17
N LEU A 97 8.82 -25.46 1.11
CA LEU A 97 9.90 -24.47 1.19
C LEU A 97 9.89 -23.54 -0.03
N GLU A 98 9.61 -24.05 -1.23
CA GLU A 98 9.48 -23.25 -2.44
C GLU A 98 8.22 -22.38 -2.44
N LYS A 99 7.08 -22.95 -2.01
CA LYS A 99 5.80 -22.25 -1.98
C LYS A 99 5.78 -21.07 -1.01
N ASN A 100 6.47 -21.20 0.13
CA ASN A 100 6.52 -20.19 1.18
C ASN A 100 7.86 -19.43 1.20
N LYS A 101 8.68 -19.51 0.14
CA LYS A 101 10.05 -18.98 0.10
C LYS A 101 10.09 -17.50 0.46
N GLU A 102 9.28 -16.67 -0.21
CA GLU A 102 9.24 -15.23 0.04
C GLU A 102 8.73 -14.88 1.45
N ASP A 103 7.70 -15.58 1.94
CA ASP A 103 7.16 -15.34 3.29
C ASP A 103 8.20 -15.68 4.37
N ASN A 104 8.91 -16.79 4.22
CA ASN A 104 9.94 -17.21 5.18
C ASN A 104 11.17 -16.30 5.14
N ILE A 105 11.60 -15.87 3.95
CA ILE A 105 12.70 -14.90 3.78
C ILE A 105 12.29 -13.56 4.37
N PHE A 106 11.05 -13.12 4.17
CA PHE A 106 10.53 -11.90 4.78
C PHE A 106 10.55 -11.96 6.31
N GLU A 107 10.05 -13.04 6.91
CA GLU A 107 10.09 -13.24 8.37
C GLU A 107 11.53 -13.22 8.91
N GLU A 108 12.45 -13.93 8.27
CA GLU A 108 13.85 -14.04 8.71
C GLU A 108 14.63 -12.72 8.51
N VAL A 109 14.30 -11.94 7.48
CA VAL A 109 14.83 -10.57 7.27
C VAL A 109 14.27 -9.59 8.30
N MET A 110 13.00 -9.75 8.71
CA MET A 110 12.34 -8.87 9.66
C MET A 110 12.71 -9.19 11.11
N GLN A 111 13.17 -10.40 11.41
CA GLN A 111 13.44 -10.83 12.78
C GLN A 111 14.50 -9.99 13.53
N PRO A 112 15.65 -9.62 12.94
CA PRO A 112 16.60 -8.70 13.57
C PRO A 112 16.00 -7.29 13.79
N LEU A 113 15.13 -6.83 12.90
CA LEU A 113 14.43 -5.54 13.01
C LEU A 113 13.38 -5.57 14.13
N VAL A 114 12.66 -6.68 14.28
CA VAL A 114 11.71 -6.91 15.38
C VAL A 114 12.46 -6.99 16.71
N GLU A 115 13.61 -7.66 16.76
CA GLU A 115 14.47 -7.72 17.95
C GLU A 115 15.06 -6.36 18.32
N LEU A 116 15.55 -5.58 17.35
CA LEU A 116 16.00 -4.19 17.54
C LEU A 116 14.86 -3.26 18.02
N TYR A 117 13.67 -3.38 17.42
CA TYR A 117 12.48 -2.64 17.82
C TYR A 117 12.02 -2.99 19.25
N MET A 118 12.18 -4.26 19.66
CA MET A 118 11.89 -4.70 21.02
C MET A 118 12.93 -4.20 22.03
N GLN A 119 14.21 -4.22 21.69
CA GLN A 119 15.26 -3.63 22.52
C GLN A 119 15.04 -2.12 22.75
N GLU A 120 14.60 -1.40 21.72
CA GLU A 120 14.29 0.03 21.83
C GLU A 120 13.08 0.29 22.75
N LYS A 121 12.02 -0.52 22.66
CA LYS A 121 10.84 -0.41 23.56
C LYS A 121 11.12 -0.83 25.00
N ASP A 122 11.90 -1.90 25.20
CA ASP A 122 12.16 -2.48 26.54
C ASP A 122 13.08 -1.62 27.41
N SER A 123 13.89 -0.75 26.79
CA SER A 123 14.79 0.17 27.47
C SER A 123 14.09 1.30 28.23
N LYS A 124 12.86 1.69 27.83
CA LYS A 124 12.12 2.79 28.46
C LYS A 124 11.62 2.39 29.85
N ILE A 125 11.75 3.31 30.81
CA ILE A 125 11.20 3.14 32.16
C ILE A 125 9.68 3.36 32.17
N ILE A 126 8.96 2.80 33.15
CA ILE A 126 7.49 2.88 33.22
C ILE A 126 6.99 4.32 33.16
N ILE A 127 7.61 5.25 33.90
CA ILE A 127 7.11 6.63 33.95
C ILE A 127 7.16 7.33 32.59
N GLU A 128 8.19 7.07 31.78
CA GLU A 128 8.32 7.60 30.41
C GLU A 128 7.23 7.04 29.49
N ARG A 129 6.87 5.77 29.66
CA ARG A 129 5.83 5.10 28.86
C ARG A 129 4.44 5.66 29.15
N VAL A 130 4.14 5.99 30.41
CA VAL A 130 2.78 6.37 30.83
C VAL A 130 2.55 7.89 30.96
N ASN A 131 3.59 8.71 30.90
CA ASN A 131 3.52 10.15 31.23
C ASN A 131 2.41 10.90 30.46
N GLU A 132 2.33 10.67 29.15
CA GLU A 132 1.34 11.30 28.27
C GLU A 132 -0.06 10.68 28.38
N ALA A 133 -0.15 9.48 28.95
CA ALA A 133 -1.39 8.75 29.20
C ALA A 133 -1.96 8.98 30.62
N MET A 134 -1.30 9.80 31.44
CA MET A 134 -1.72 10.09 32.81
C MET A 134 -2.70 11.26 32.89
N THR A 135 -3.84 11.05 33.55
CA THR A 135 -4.83 12.10 33.82
C THR A 135 -5.02 12.31 35.32
N ASN A 136 -5.04 13.56 35.77
CA ASN A 136 -5.32 13.92 37.17
C ASN A 136 -6.78 13.61 37.53
N THR A 137 -7.01 13.03 38.72
CA THR A 137 -8.35 12.78 39.25
C THR A 137 -8.71 13.75 40.37
N VAL A 138 -10.00 14.05 40.47
CA VAL A 138 -10.56 14.90 41.53
C VAL A 138 -11.76 14.20 42.16
N ASN A 139 -11.83 14.22 43.50
CA ASN A 139 -12.92 13.60 44.26
C ASN A 139 -13.21 12.17 43.82
N TYR A 140 -12.16 11.37 43.54
CA TYR A 140 -12.30 9.95 43.18
C TYR A 140 -13.21 9.67 41.96
N THR A 141 -13.68 10.70 41.25
CA THR A 141 -14.47 10.55 40.03
C THR A 141 -13.52 10.21 38.88
N LYS A 142 -13.92 9.26 38.03
CA LYS A 142 -13.17 8.82 36.84
C LYS A 142 -13.09 9.90 35.73
N ILE A 143 -13.30 11.17 36.06
CA ILE A 143 -13.45 12.28 35.13
C ILE A 143 -12.48 13.39 35.56
N GLY A 144 -11.66 13.86 34.63
CA GLY A 144 -10.65 14.91 34.85
C GLY A 144 -11.26 16.26 35.24
N GLN A 145 -10.41 17.22 35.61
CA GLN A 145 -10.83 18.59 35.91
C GLN A 145 -11.59 19.21 34.72
N GLN A 146 -12.77 19.78 34.96
CA GLN A 146 -13.42 20.69 34.01
C GLN A 146 -12.66 22.02 33.99
N GLU A 147 -12.36 22.53 32.80
CA GLU A 147 -11.74 23.85 32.63
C GLU A 147 -12.50 24.93 33.43
N GLY A 148 -11.76 25.67 34.26
CA GLY A 148 -12.28 26.77 35.08
C GLY A 148 -12.61 26.46 36.55
N LYS A 149 -12.53 25.19 37.01
CA LYS A 149 -12.74 24.85 38.44
C LYS A 149 -11.45 24.39 39.14
N LYS A 150 -10.89 25.22 40.04
CA LYS A 150 -9.80 24.84 40.96
C LYS A 150 -10.32 23.83 41.99
N GLN A 151 -10.11 22.53 41.74
CA GLN A 151 -10.45 21.45 42.67
C GLN A 151 -9.21 20.67 43.09
N GLN A 152 -9.17 20.17 44.33
CA GLN A 152 -8.01 19.45 44.89
C GLN A 152 -7.79 18.11 44.17
N ILE A 153 -6.61 17.92 43.59
CA ILE A 153 -6.22 16.67 42.93
C ILE A 153 -6.10 15.56 43.99
N THR A 154 -6.81 14.45 43.79
CA THR A 154 -6.85 13.30 44.70
C THR A 154 -5.99 12.12 44.24
N GLY A 155 -5.54 12.13 42.97
CA GLY A 155 -4.64 11.11 42.42
C GLY A 155 -4.48 11.20 40.91
N LYS A 156 -4.03 10.12 40.28
CA LYS A 156 -3.85 9.99 38.83
C LYS A 156 -4.38 8.65 38.30
N LEU A 157 -4.87 8.66 37.06
CA LEU A 157 -5.21 7.47 36.29
C LEU A 157 -4.25 7.35 35.11
N ILE A 158 -3.89 6.13 34.73
CA ILE A 158 -3.19 5.82 33.50
C ILE A 158 -4.21 5.20 32.55
N ASP A 159 -4.44 5.81 31.39
CA ASP A 159 -5.29 5.22 30.34
C ASP A 159 -4.39 4.51 29.33
N LEU A 160 -4.30 3.17 29.42
CA LEU A 160 -3.40 2.39 28.58
C LEU A 160 -3.68 2.60 27.08
N SER A 161 -4.90 2.97 26.70
CA SER A 161 -5.29 3.24 25.31
C SER A 161 -4.82 4.60 24.76
N LEU A 162 -4.31 5.49 25.62
CA LEU A 162 -3.70 6.77 25.22
C LEU A 162 -2.19 6.68 25.05
N MET A 163 -1.57 5.55 25.38
CA MET A 163 -0.14 5.35 25.21
C MET A 163 0.24 5.29 23.71
N ASP A 164 1.47 5.70 23.42
CA ASP A 164 2.04 5.62 22.06
C ASP A 164 2.46 4.20 21.68
N GLU A 165 2.76 3.38 22.69
CA GLU A 165 3.07 1.97 22.55
C GLU A 165 1.97 1.08 23.15
N ASP A 166 2.03 -0.21 22.80
CA ASP A 166 1.06 -1.25 23.17
C ASP A 166 1.70 -2.42 23.96
N ASN A 167 2.95 -2.25 24.40
CA ASN A 167 3.70 -3.31 25.06
C ASN A 167 3.50 -3.33 26.58
N LEU A 168 3.13 -2.24 27.24
CA LEU A 168 2.91 -2.26 28.69
C LEU A 168 1.58 -2.97 29.05
N CYS A 169 1.66 -3.98 29.93
CA CYS A 169 0.52 -4.66 30.53
C CYS A 169 0.43 -4.42 32.04
N VAL A 170 -0.79 -4.53 32.57
CA VAL A 170 -1.05 -4.51 34.01
C VAL A 170 -1.88 -5.73 34.38
N ILE A 171 -1.34 -6.57 35.27
CA ILE A 171 -2.09 -7.62 35.95
C ILE A 171 -2.63 -7.01 37.24
N ASP A 172 -3.94 -7.08 37.45
CA ASP A 172 -4.61 -6.59 38.65
C ASP A 172 -5.10 -7.80 39.47
N ILE A 173 -4.64 -7.85 40.72
CA ILE A 173 -4.97 -8.91 41.67
C ILE A 173 -5.87 -8.34 42.75
N ASP A 174 -7.14 -8.71 42.69
CA ASP A 174 -8.18 -8.32 43.62
C ASP A 174 -8.33 -9.36 44.73
N ILE A 175 -7.68 -9.14 45.88
CA ILE A 175 -7.77 -10.04 47.04
C ILE A 175 -9.14 -9.90 47.72
N HIS A 176 -9.79 -11.02 48.03
CA HIS A 176 -11.14 -11.03 48.59
C HIS A 176 -11.18 -10.38 49.98
N LYS A 177 -12.17 -9.51 50.19
CA LYS A 177 -12.27 -8.60 51.35
C LYS A 177 -12.84 -9.25 52.62
N ASP A 178 -13.28 -10.50 52.54
CA ASP A 178 -13.78 -11.32 53.64
C ASP A 178 -12.66 -11.90 54.51
N LYS A 179 -11.40 -11.80 54.07
CA LYS A 179 -10.20 -12.22 54.81
C LYS A 179 -9.71 -11.17 55.79
N SER A 180 -8.98 -11.61 56.82
CA SER A 180 -8.32 -10.71 57.76
C SER A 180 -7.17 -9.94 57.10
N LEU A 181 -6.78 -8.79 57.66
CA LEU A 181 -5.67 -7.98 57.13
C LEU A 181 -4.34 -8.75 57.10
N GLU A 182 -4.09 -9.60 58.10
CA GLU A 182 -2.89 -10.44 58.16
C GLU A 182 -2.88 -11.49 57.03
N GLU A 183 -4.03 -12.07 56.71
CA GLU A 183 -4.17 -13.02 55.61
C GLU A 183 -4.00 -12.33 54.25
N ILE A 184 -4.58 -11.14 54.07
CA ILE A 184 -4.43 -10.33 52.84
C ILE A 184 -2.95 -9.99 52.62
N ASP A 185 -2.25 -9.55 53.68
CA ASP A 185 -0.82 -9.23 53.60
C ASP A 185 0.03 -10.48 53.30
N LYS A 186 -0.30 -11.62 53.89
CA LYS A 186 0.37 -12.90 53.61
C LYS A 186 0.16 -13.36 52.16
N ILE A 187 -1.06 -13.27 51.63
CA ILE A 187 -1.37 -13.61 50.24
C ILE A 187 -0.58 -12.71 49.29
N ARG A 188 -0.61 -11.38 49.54
CA ARG A 188 0.13 -10.41 48.74
C ARG A 188 1.64 -10.65 48.76
N GLN A 189 2.22 -10.96 49.93
CA GLN A 189 3.65 -11.24 50.03
C GLN A 189 4.03 -12.51 49.28
N ASN A 190 3.25 -13.59 49.41
CA ASN A 190 3.48 -14.82 48.65
C ASN A 190 3.42 -14.60 47.13
N LEU A 191 2.52 -13.74 46.66
CA LEU A 191 2.44 -13.36 45.25
C LEU A 191 3.69 -12.59 44.82
N ILE A 192 4.13 -11.59 45.60
CA ILE A 192 5.35 -10.83 45.33
C ILE A 192 6.58 -11.74 45.29
N ASP A 193 6.71 -12.65 46.26
CA ASP A 193 7.83 -13.60 46.35
C ASP A 193 7.85 -14.57 45.15
N SER A 194 6.70 -14.79 44.50
CA SER A 194 6.60 -15.62 43.30
C SER A 194 7.00 -14.89 42.01
N LEU A 195 7.12 -13.56 42.00
CA LEU A 195 7.36 -12.80 40.77
C LEU A 195 8.85 -12.77 40.37
N PRO A 196 9.16 -12.72 39.06
CA PRO A 196 10.52 -12.48 38.58
C PRO A 196 11.06 -11.10 38.99
N PRO A 197 12.39 -10.89 38.99
CA PRO A 197 12.96 -9.55 39.09
C PRO A 197 12.56 -8.71 37.86
N ASN A 198 12.45 -7.38 38.03
CA ASN A 198 12.05 -6.42 36.99
C ASN A 198 10.54 -6.44 36.62
N VAL A 199 9.70 -6.26 37.64
CA VAL A 199 8.27 -5.92 37.49
C VAL A 199 8.00 -4.58 38.16
N GLY A 200 7.02 -3.81 37.70
CA GLY A 200 6.54 -2.65 38.47
C GLY A 200 5.43 -3.07 39.44
N LEU A 201 5.54 -2.75 40.74
CA LEU A 201 4.59 -3.22 41.74
C LEU A 201 3.89 -2.06 42.44
N VAL A 202 2.55 -2.12 42.50
CA VAL A 202 1.73 -1.14 43.21
C VAL A 202 0.70 -1.85 44.08
N LYS A 203 0.72 -1.58 45.38
CA LYS A 203 -0.34 -1.99 46.31
C LYS A 203 -1.60 -1.20 46.02
N THR A 204 -2.74 -1.88 45.86
CA THR A 204 -4.03 -1.20 45.63
C THR A 204 -4.64 -0.70 46.93
N ALA A 205 -5.58 0.24 46.85
CA ALA A 205 -6.24 0.83 48.01
C ALA A 205 -6.88 -0.19 48.97
N HIS A 206 -7.33 -1.34 48.45
CA HIS A 206 -7.97 -2.39 49.23
C HIS A 206 -7.06 -3.57 49.58
N GLY A 207 -5.75 -3.43 49.38
CA GLY A 207 -4.78 -4.47 49.74
C GLY A 207 -4.48 -5.48 48.64
N GLY A 208 -5.04 -5.31 47.45
CA GLY A 208 -4.66 -6.05 46.24
C GLY A 208 -3.32 -5.59 45.66
N LEU A 209 -3.02 -6.03 44.43
CA LEU A 209 -1.72 -5.81 43.79
C LEU A 209 -1.87 -5.54 42.28
N HIS A 210 -1.33 -4.42 41.80
CA HIS A 210 -1.05 -4.22 40.38
C HIS A 210 0.39 -4.63 40.06
N ILE A 211 0.57 -5.37 38.97
CA ILE A 211 1.86 -5.83 38.46
C ILE A 211 2.01 -5.31 37.03
N TYR A 212 3.00 -4.47 36.79
CA TYR A 212 3.32 -3.90 35.50
C TYR A 212 4.40 -4.75 34.82
N CYS A 213 4.10 -5.17 33.59
CA CYS A 213 4.86 -6.14 32.80
C CYS A 213 4.92 -5.74 31.32
N ASN A 214 5.75 -6.41 30.54
CA ASN A 214 5.72 -6.31 29.09
C ASN A 214 4.80 -7.40 28.49
N ARG A 215 3.92 -7.02 27.56
CA ARG A 215 3.02 -7.93 26.84
C ARG A 215 3.81 -8.87 25.94
N ASN A 216 4.87 -8.39 25.29
CA ASN A 216 5.73 -9.17 24.38
C ASN A 216 4.93 -10.00 23.38
N PHE A 217 4.06 -9.32 22.64
CA PHE A 217 3.14 -9.89 21.65
C PHE A 217 2.12 -10.92 22.17
N TYR A 218 2.06 -11.20 23.48
CA TYR A 218 1.07 -12.09 24.06
C TYR A 218 -0.34 -11.65 23.62
N LEU A 219 -1.05 -12.56 22.94
CA LEU A 219 -2.32 -12.27 22.30
C LEU A 219 -3.45 -12.45 23.32
N LEU A 220 -4.12 -11.35 23.65
CA LEU A 220 -5.24 -11.35 24.59
C LEU A 220 -6.59 -11.17 23.86
N PRO A 221 -7.66 -11.83 24.31
CA PRO A 221 -9.00 -11.73 23.70
C PRO A 221 -9.58 -10.32 23.64
N SER A 222 -9.19 -9.46 24.57
CA SER A 222 -9.70 -8.09 24.72
C SER A 222 -8.68 -7.17 25.41
N ASN A 223 -8.94 -5.85 25.41
CA ASN A 223 -8.13 -4.89 26.19
C ASN A 223 -8.24 -5.10 27.71
N ARG A 224 -9.34 -5.70 28.19
CA ARG A 224 -9.65 -5.91 29.62
C ARG A 224 -10.16 -7.33 29.83
N ASN A 225 -9.26 -8.22 30.22
CA ASN A 225 -9.58 -9.63 30.46
C ASN A 225 -9.85 -9.80 31.95
N VAL A 226 -11.13 -9.79 32.29
CA VAL A 226 -11.60 -9.83 33.68
C VAL A 226 -11.78 -11.27 34.12
N LYS A 227 -11.39 -11.60 35.36
CA LYS A 227 -11.48 -12.92 35.98
C LYS A 227 -10.82 -14.01 35.15
N VAL A 228 -9.61 -13.70 34.70
CA VAL A 228 -8.71 -14.64 34.03
C VAL A 228 -8.45 -15.88 34.88
N ALA A 229 -8.31 -15.69 36.20
CA ALA A 229 -8.31 -16.77 37.17
C ALA A 229 -9.06 -16.33 38.42
N VAL A 230 -9.78 -17.27 39.04
CA VAL A 230 -10.59 -17.04 40.25
C VAL A 230 -10.25 -18.09 41.32
N PRO A 231 -9.05 -18.07 41.92
CA PRO A 231 -8.78 -18.82 43.14
C PRO A 231 -9.73 -18.46 44.30
N ASP A 232 -9.80 -19.30 45.34
CA ASP A 232 -10.62 -19.09 46.55
C ASP A 232 -10.24 -17.83 47.37
N SER A 233 -9.28 -17.04 46.92
CA SER A 233 -8.64 -15.99 47.71
C SER A 233 -8.53 -14.64 47.04
N PHE A 234 -8.53 -14.60 45.71
CA PHE A 234 -8.32 -13.40 44.93
C PHE A 234 -8.77 -13.65 43.49
N ASP A 235 -9.09 -12.59 42.77
CA ASP A 235 -9.39 -12.61 41.34
C ASP A 235 -8.21 -12.00 40.58
N ILE A 236 -7.89 -12.54 39.39
CA ILE A 236 -6.87 -11.98 38.50
C ILE A 236 -7.56 -11.37 37.26
N ASP A 237 -7.25 -10.10 37.00
CA ASP A 237 -7.60 -9.37 35.79
C ASP A 237 -6.32 -8.99 35.02
N VAL A 238 -6.39 -8.92 33.68
CA VAL A 238 -5.27 -8.47 32.83
C VAL A 238 -5.72 -7.34 31.90
N PHE A 239 -5.07 -6.19 32.03
CA PHE A 239 -5.29 -4.99 31.23
C PHE A 239 -4.13 -4.75 30.27
N ALA A 240 -4.43 -4.62 28.98
CA ALA A 240 -3.45 -4.34 27.93
C ALA A 240 -4.09 -3.59 26.75
N GLN A 241 -3.29 -2.95 25.91
CA GLN A 241 -3.78 -2.34 24.67
C GLN A 241 -3.74 -3.37 23.52
N MET A 242 -4.88 -4.00 23.20
CA MET A 242 -5.02 -4.83 21.98
C MET A 242 -5.57 -4.03 20.80
N THR A 243 -6.44 -3.06 21.08
CA THR A 243 -7.08 -2.17 20.10
C THR A 243 -7.17 -0.76 20.67
N LYS A 244 -6.75 0.26 19.93
CA LYS A 244 -6.78 1.65 20.40
C LYS A 244 -8.18 2.24 20.30
N TYR A 245 -8.86 1.96 19.20
CA TYR A 245 -10.20 2.46 18.91
C TYR A 245 -11.27 1.41 19.18
N LYS A 246 -12.46 1.89 19.55
CA LYS A 246 -13.64 1.03 19.68
C LYS A 246 -13.94 0.42 18.33
N ILE A 247 -14.17 -0.88 18.35
CA ILE A 247 -14.65 -1.62 17.20
C ILE A 247 -16.15 -1.71 17.32
N GLU A 248 -16.84 -0.94 16.49
CA GLU A 248 -18.28 -1.03 16.33
C GLU A 248 -18.55 -1.60 14.95
N ASN A 249 -19.38 -2.64 14.88
CA ASN A 249 -19.71 -3.28 13.62
C ASN A 249 -18.46 -3.65 12.80
N GLY A 250 -17.43 -4.23 13.43
CA GLY A 250 -16.26 -4.75 12.74
C GLY A 250 -15.28 -3.73 12.16
N GLN A 251 -15.59 -2.44 12.26
CA GLN A 251 -14.71 -1.34 11.84
C GLN A 251 -14.21 -0.55 13.05
N GLU A 252 -12.99 -0.05 12.96
CA GLU A 252 -12.46 0.88 13.95
C GLU A 252 -13.18 2.23 13.82
N THR A 253 -13.78 2.68 14.92
CA THR A 253 -14.37 4.01 15.02
C THR A 253 -13.29 5.05 15.37
N LYS A 254 -13.67 6.32 15.50
CA LYS A 254 -12.76 7.35 16.05
C LYS A 254 -12.76 7.39 17.58
N GLU A 255 -13.61 6.61 18.25
CA GLU A 255 -13.71 6.62 19.70
C GLU A 255 -12.64 5.74 20.34
N ILE A 256 -11.95 6.22 21.37
CA ILE A 256 -10.90 5.46 22.07
C ILE A 256 -11.54 4.49 23.07
N VAL A 257 -11.05 3.26 23.13
CA VAL A 257 -11.45 2.29 24.16
C VAL A 257 -10.96 2.79 25.52
N GLN A 258 -11.84 2.94 26.50
CA GLN A 258 -11.39 3.33 27.84
C GLN A 258 -10.70 2.14 28.52
N ASN A 259 -9.40 2.26 28.82
CA ASN A 259 -8.64 1.22 29.49
C ASN A 259 -7.79 1.77 30.63
N ARG A 260 -8.47 2.21 31.70
CA ARG A 260 -7.86 2.98 32.79
C ARG A 260 -7.47 2.13 34.00
N VAL A 261 -6.27 2.36 34.52
CA VAL A 261 -5.78 1.81 35.79
C VAL A 261 -5.38 2.95 36.73
N VAL A 262 -5.45 2.71 38.05
CA VAL A 262 -5.09 3.73 39.05
C VAL A 262 -3.57 3.74 39.25
N ALA A 263 -2.98 4.93 39.18
CA ALA A 263 -1.55 5.14 39.39
C ALA A 263 -1.19 5.15 40.89
N PRO A 264 0.07 4.83 41.25
CA PRO A 264 0.55 4.97 42.62
C PRO A 264 0.45 6.43 43.11
N ASN A 265 0.50 6.61 44.44
CA ASN A 265 0.32 7.88 45.13
C ASN A 265 -1.10 8.48 45.01
N THR A 266 -2.07 7.70 44.54
CA THR A 266 -3.50 8.07 44.53
C THR A 266 -4.14 7.81 45.89
N VAL A 267 -4.88 8.79 46.41
CA VAL A 267 -5.57 8.71 47.71
C VAL A 267 -7.08 8.57 47.52
N ILE A 268 -7.66 7.52 48.11
CA ILE A 268 -9.10 7.28 48.12
C ILE A 268 -9.65 7.57 49.51
N ARG A 269 -10.76 8.31 49.61
CA ARG A 269 -11.48 8.52 50.86
C ARG A 269 -12.83 7.85 50.77
N GLU A 270 -13.06 6.86 51.62
CA GLU A 270 -14.32 6.12 51.70
C GLU A 270 -14.96 6.30 53.07
N THR A 271 -16.29 6.18 53.13
CA THR A 271 -17.00 6.16 54.41
C THR A 271 -17.44 4.73 54.68
N LYS A 272 -16.85 4.09 55.69
CA LYS A 272 -17.18 2.73 56.12
C LYS A 272 -17.66 2.81 57.56
N ASN A 273 -18.85 2.27 57.87
CA ASN A 273 -19.46 2.31 59.21
C ASN A 273 -19.52 3.73 59.83
N ASN A 274 -19.94 4.74 59.06
CA ASN A 274 -19.96 6.16 59.47
C ASN A 274 -18.60 6.77 59.86
N GLN A 275 -17.49 6.10 59.59
CA GLN A 275 -16.14 6.63 59.75
C GLN A 275 -15.48 6.86 58.39
N ARG A 276 -14.81 8.00 58.24
CA ARG A 276 -14.01 8.29 57.04
C ARG A 276 -12.69 7.55 57.13
N VAL A 277 -12.46 6.64 56.20
CA VAL A 277 -11.21 5.90 56.04
C VAL A 277 -10.47 6.45 54.82
N THR A 278 -9.17 6.66 54.95
CA THR A 278 -8.30 7.08 53.84
C THR A 278 -7.44 5.89 53.43
N LEU A 279 -7.58 5.47 52.17
CA LEU A 279 -6.83 4.39 51.55
C LEU A 279 -5.89 4.98 50.49
N LYS A 280 -4.80 4.26 50.17
CA LYS A 280 -3.79 4.75 49.22
C LYS A 280 -3.34 3.64 48.27
N TYR A 281 -3.04 4.04 47.04
CA TYR A 281 -2.22 3.24 46.13
C TYR A 281 -0.76 3.55 46.39
N GLU A 282 0.06 2.54 46.64
CA GLU A 282 1.45 2.71 47.08
C GLU A 282 2.36 1.87 46.20
N ALA A 283 3.40 2.49 45.62
CA ALA A 283 4.43 1.74 44.92
C ALA A 283 5.20 0.88 45.93
N ILE A 284 5.36 -0.41 45.62
CA ILE A 284 6.06 -1.37 46.49
C ILE A 284 7.56 -1.39 46.19
N ASN A 285 7.92 -1.11 44.94
CA ASN A 285 9.31 -0.99 44.48
C ASN A 285 9.50 0.33 43.72
N ASP A 286 10.67 0.50 43.10
CA ASP A 286 10.98 1.65 42.24
C ASP A 286 10.20 1.57 40.91
N TRP A 287 8.87 1.64 41.02
CA TRP A 287 7.93 1.48 39.93
C TRP A 287 8.18 2.49 38.80
N GLU A 288 8.54 3.74 39.13
CA GLU A 288 8.75 4.78 38.13
C GLU A 288 9.93 4.46 37.20
N ASN A 289 11.03 3.94 37.77
CA ASN A 289 12.28 3.67 37.05
C ASN A 289 12.43 2.20 36.61
N ALA A 290 11.42 1.35 36.83
CA ALA A 290 11.45 -0.02 36.35
C ALA A 290 11.49 -0.04 34.81
N SER A 291 12.50 -0.71 34.25
CA SER A 291 12.69 -0.96 32.80
C SER A 291 12.96 -2.44 32.59
N HIS A 292 13.09 -2.87 31.33
CA HIS A 292 13.35 -4.28 30.98
C HIS A 292 12.36 -5.21 31.68
N LEU A 293 11.09 -4.83 31.65
CA LEU A 293 10.05 -5.51 32.38
C LEU A 293 9.90 -6.93 31.88
N VAL A 294 9.69 -7.86 32.82
CA VAL A 294 9.45 -9.25 32.48
C VAL A 294 8.21 -9.42 31.60
N SER A 295 8.21 -10.46 30.77
CA SER A 295 7.08 -10.75 29.88
C SER A 295 5.85 -11.27 30.65
N LEU A 296 4.66 -10.94 30.15
CA LEU A 296 3.39 -11.45 30.66
C LEU A 296 3.36 -12.97 30.65
N ARG A 297 3.88 -13.58 29.57
CA ARG A 297 3.97 -15.04 29.43
C ARG A 297 4.75 -15.66 30.58
N GLU A 298 5.91 -15.12 30.90
CA GLU A 298 6.77 -15.67 31.95
C GLU A 298 6.11 -15.62 33.34
N ILE A 299 5.34 -14.57 33.63
CA ILE A 299 4.56 -14.49 34.88
C ILE A 299 3.44 -15.53 34.89
N LEU A 300 2.65 -15.59 33.82
CA LEU A 300 1.47 -16.47 33.74
C LEU A 300 1.84 -17.95 33.68
N ASP A 301 2.90 -18.33 32.95
CA ASP A 301 3.43 -19.69 32.88
C ASP A 301 3.87 -20.18 34.26
N LYS A 302 4.49 -19.31 35.07
CA LYS A 302 4.89 -19.63 36.44
C LYS A 302 3.69 -19.89 37.36
N TRP A 303 2.54 -19.28 37.07
CA TRP A 303 1.28 -19.53 37.75
C TRP A 303 0.41 -20.60 37.07
N ASN A 304 0.92 -21.21 35.98
CA ASN A 304 0.20 -22.17 35.16
C ASN A 304 -1.16 -21.65 34.67
N ILE A 305 -1.18 -20.38 34.25
CA ILE A 305 -2.33 -19.71 33.66
C ILE A 305 -2.05 -19.54 32.17
N ASP A 306 -2.90 -20.09 31.30
CA ASP A 306 -2.85 -19.85 29.87
C ASP A 306 -4.15 -19.17 29.42
N ILE A 307 -4.04 -17.92 29.02
CA ILE A 307 -5.11 -17.13 28.41
C ILE A 307 -4.71 -16.65 27.02
N GLU A 308 -3.59 -17.12 26.51
CA GLU A 308 -3.13 -16.73 25.19
C GLU A 308 -4.11 -17.29 24.17
N MET A 309 -4.68 -16.40 23.38
CA MET A 309 -5.45 -16.86 22.24
C MET A 309 -4.51 -17.36 21.16
N SER A 310 -4.83 -18.50 20.55
CA SER A 310 -4.06 -18.99 19.42
C SER A 310 -4.06 -17.94 18.30
N TYR A 311 -2.97 -17.86 17.54
CA TYR A 311 -2.92 -16.98 16.37
C TYR A 311 -4.10 -17.24 15.41
N LYS A 312 -4.52 -18.50 15.29
CA LYS A 312 -5.70 -18.91 14.50
C LYS A 312 -6.98 -18.29 15.04
N ASP A 313 -7.19 -18.27 16.35
CA ASP A 313 -8.39 -17.70 16.98
C ASP A 313 -8.37 -16.17 16.97
N TYR A 314 -7.19 -15.56 17.10
CA TYR A 314 -7.01 -14.11 16.90
C TYR A 314 -7.31 -13.69 15.46
N ALA A 315 -6.72 -14.39 14.48
CA ALA A 315 -7.01 -14.19 13.07
C ALA A 315 -8.49 -14.45 12.76
N GLN A 316 -9.11 -15.45 13.39
CA GLN A 316 -10.55 -15.70 13.27
C GLN A 316 -11.38 -14.55 13.83
N GLN A 317 -11.03 -14.00 14.99
CA GLN A 317 -11.72 -12.85 15.59
C GLN A 317 -11.61 -11.60 14.69
N GLN A 318 -10.44 -11.36 14.09
CA GLN A 318 -10.24 -10.28 13.12
C GLN A 318 -11.02 -10.53 11.82
N HIS A 319 -11.04 -11.77 11.32
CA HIS A 319 -11.85 -12.16 10.18
C HIS A 319 -13.36 -12.01 10.46
N ASP A 320 -13.84 -12.40 11.65
CA ASP A 320 -15.23 -12.23 12.05
C ASP A 320 -15.63 -10.76 12.14
N ARG A 321 -14.71 -9.89 12.55
CA ARG A 321 -14.90 -8.43 12.52
C ARG A 321 -15.03 -7.93 11.08
N ILE A 322 -14.19 -8.40 10.15
CA ILE A 322 -14.21 -7.95 8.75
C ILE A 322 -15.43 -8.47 7.98
N TYR A 323 -15.82 -9.74 8.17
CA TYR A 323 -16.89 -10.38 7.38
C TYR A 323 -18.27 -10.40 8.07
N GLY A 324 -18.33 -10.14 9.38
CA GLY A 324 -19.56 -10.21 10.17
C GLY A 324 -20.44 -8.96 10.12
N VAL A 325 -19.97 -7.90 9.46
CA VAL A 325 -20.67 -6.61 9.30
C VAL A 325 -21.65 -6.72 8.15
N GLN A 326 -22.93 -6.56 8.46
CA GLN A 326 -24.01 -6.74 7.48
C GLN A 326 -25.03 -5.60 7.66
N ILE A 327 -24.49 -4.40 7.93
CA ILE A 327 -25.22 -3.16 8.08
C ILE A 327 -24.56 -2.15 7.15
N ASN A 328 -25.36 -1.49 6.31
CA ASN A 328 -24.90 -0.47 5.38
C ASN A 328 -24.62 0.87 6.09
N ASP A 329 -23.97 1.82 5.40
CA ASP A 329 -23.64 3.16 5.92
C ASP A 329 -24.89 3.96 6.38
N ASP A 330 -26.08 3.59 5.90
CA ASP A 330 -27.38 4.17 6.28
C ASP A 330 -28.06 3.48 7.48
N GLY A 331 -27.42 2.47 8.06
CA GLY A 331 -27.92 1.69 9.19
C GLY A 331 -28.90 0.55 8.80
N ALA A 332 -29.15 0.31 7.51
CA ALA A 332 -30.00 -0.78 7.06
C ALA A 332 -29.25 -2.13 7.09
N ILE A 333 -29.97 -3.23 7.38
CA ILE A 333 -29.41 -4.58 7.26
C ILE A 333 -29.19 -4.90 5.79
N GLU A 334 -27.98 -5.32 5.46
CA GLU A 334 -27.61 -5.65 4.11
C GLU A 334 -28.41 -6.83 3.57
N GLN A 335 -28.75 -6.80 2.28
CA GLN A 335 -29.44 -7.90 1.65
C GLN A 335 -28.51 -9.11 1.48
N MET A 336 -28.96 -10.28 1.92
CA MET A 336 -28.24 -11.54 1.70
C MET A 336 -28.41 -12.01 0.26
N ASN A 337 -27.33 -12.39 -0.42
CA ASN A 337 -27.42 -12.90 -1.79
C ASN A 337 -27.94 -14.34 -1.85
N ASP A 338 -28.49 -14.72 -3.00
CA ASP A 338 -29.21 -15.98 -3.17
C ASP A 338 -28.32 -17.22 -2.96
N GLU A 339 -27.05 -17.17 -3.38
CA GLU A 339 -26.08 -18.28 -3.18
C GLU A 339 -25.86 -18.54 -1.68
N LEU A 340 -25.63 -17.49 -0.88
CA LEU A 340 -25.46 -17.61 0.56
C LEU A 340 -26.77 -17.94 1.27
N ALA A 341 -27.90 -17.39 0.81
CA ALA A 341 -29.22 -17.68 1.38
C ALA A 341 -29.60 -19.15 1.21
N GLN A 342 -29.35 -19.72 0.01
CA GLN A 342 -29.58 -21.13 -0.24
C GLN A 342 -28.69 -22.00 0.64
N ALA A 343 -27.39 -21.70 0.73
CA ALA A 343 -26.48 -22.42 1.60
C ALA A 343 -26.91 -22.35 3.07
N CYS A 344 -27.44 -21.20 3.51
CA CYS A 344 -28.00 -21.08 4.86
C CYS A 344 -29.19 -22.03 5.06
N VAL A 345 -30.15 -22.04 4.12
CA VAL A 345 -31.32 -22.94 4.16
C VAL A 345 -30.90 -24.42 4.15
N ASP A 346 -29.90 -24.78 3.35
CA ASP A 346 -29.39 -26.15 3.26
C ASP A 346 -28.71 -26.62 4.54
N GLY A 347 -28.06 -25.71 5.25
CA GLY A 347 -27.39 -25.96 6.53
C GLY A 347 -28.33 -26.08 7.73
N LEU A 348 -29.58 -25.60 7.63
CA LEU A 348 -30.59 -25.67 8.70
C LEU A 348 -31.20 -27.08 8.84
N LYS A 349 -30.35 -28.05 9.15
CA LYS A 349 -30.72 -29.46 9.30
C LYS A 349 -30.06 -30.03 10.56
N ASN A 350 -30.71 -31.01 11.16
CA ASN A 350 -30.25 -31.70 12.38
C ASN A 350 -30.10 -30.80 13.62
N LEU A 351 -30.82 -29.67 13.68
CA LEU A 351 -30.80 -28.77 14.83
C LEU A 351 -31.86 -29.17 15.88
N GLU A 352 -31.56 -28.96 17.16
CA GLU A 352 -32.55 -28.97 18.23
C GLU A 352 -33.11 -27.54 18.41
N ILE A 353 -34.41 -27.37 18.20
CA ILE A 353 -35.05 -26.05 18.16
C ILE A 353 -36.00 -25.87 19.35
N HIS A 354 -35.75 -24.81 20.10
CA HIS A 354 -36.40 -24.48 21.37
C HIS A 354 -37.38 -23.31 21.21
N ASN A 355 -38.33 -23.19 22.14
CA ASN A 355 -39.35 -22.14 22.06
C ASN A 355 -38.83 -20.78 22.55
N TYR A 356 -38.11 -20.78 23.66
CA TYR A 356 -37.73 -19.55 24.35
C TYR A 356 -36.39 -19.03 23.82
N PRO A 357 -36.25 -17.71 23.68
CA PRO A 357 -34.98 -17.11 23.27
C PRO A 357 -33.95 -17.25 24.39
N GLN A 358 -32.94 -18.07 24.14
CA GLN A 358 -31.67 -18.06 24.87
C GLN A 358 -30.60 -17.38 23.99
N PRO A 359 -29.44 -17.00 24.57
CA PRO A 359 -28.29 -16.62 23.77
C PRO A 359 -28.03 -17.65 22.67
N ILE A 360 -27.84 -17.19 21.42
CA ILE A 360 -27.84 -18.04 20.24
C ILE A 360 -26.68 -19.06 20.23
N ASN A 361 -25.67 -18.87 21.06
CA ASN A 361 -24.58 -19.82 21.26
C ASN A 361 -24.94 -20.99 22.20
N MET A 362 -26.03 -20.86 22.96
CA MET A 362 -26.52 -21.90 23.87
C MET A 362 -27.60 -22.77 23.20
N GLU A 363 -28.66 -22.16 22.67
CA GLU A 363 -29.78 -22.89 22.05
C GLU A 363 -30.30 -22.16 20.81
N VAL A 364 -30.76 -22.92 19.81
CA VAL A 364 -31.45 -22.36 18.65
C VAL A 364 -32.92 -22.14 18.99
N SER A 365 -33.39 -20.90 18.93
CA SER A 365 -34.81 -20.60 19.11
C SER A 365 -35.57 -20.66 17.79
N LEU A 366 -36.82 -21.12 17.84
CA LEU A 366 -37.70 -21.14 16.68
C LEU A 366 -37.92 -19.72 16.12
N LEU A 367 -38.00 -18.72 17.01
CA LEU A 367 -38.08 -17.31 16.62
C LEU A 367 -36.86 -16.88 15.80
N SER A 368 -35.63 -17.22 16.22
CA SER A 368 -34.42 -16.84 15.48
C SER A 368 -34.36 -17.47 14.08
N VAL A 369 -34.85 -18.70 13.92
CA VAL A 369 -34.93 -19.36 12.60
C VAL A 369 -35.91 -18.61 11.70
N PHE A 370 -37.10 -18.26 12.20
CA PHE A 370 -38.08 -17.50 11.43
C PHE A 370 -37.60 -16.09 11.07
N CYS A 371 -36.98 -15.36 12.00
CA CYS A 371 -36.37 -14.05 11.69
C CYS A 371 -35.37 -14.17 10.54
N GLY A 372 -34.57 -15.24 10.54
CA GLY A 372 -33.62 -15.53 9.46
C GLY A 372 -34.31 -15.77 8.12
N LEU A 373 -35.24 -16.72 8.08
CA LEU A 373 -35.89 -17.11 6.83
C LEU A 373 -36.76 -15.99 6.24
N TYR A 374 -37.50 -15.24 7.06
CA TYR A 374 -38.28 -14.09 6.58
C TYR A 374 -37.40 -12.95 6.07
N GLY A 375 -36.13 -12.89 6.49
CA GLY A 375 -35.14 -11.97 5.96
C GLY A 375 -34.61 -12.32 4.57
N ILE A 376 -34.86 -13.52 4.07
CA ILE A 376 -34.45 -13.93 2.72
C ILE A 376 -35.44 -13.32 1.71
N THR A 377 -34.90 -12.55 0.77
CA THR A 377 -35.71 -11.87 -0.27
C THR A 377 -36.19 -12.80 -1.36
N ASN A 378 -35.41 -13.84 -1.70
CA ASN A 378 -35.82 -14.82 -2.70
C ASN A 378 -36.91 -15.73 -2.12
N GLU A 379 -38.12 -15.59 -2.67
CA GLU A 379 -39.32 -16.26 -2.17
C GLU A 379 -39.26 -17.79 -2.28
N SER A 380 -38.60 -18.32 -3.31
CA SER A 380 -38.43 -19.77 -3.49
C SER A 380 -37.55 -20.35 -2.38
N ILE A 381 -36.41 -19.73 -2.13
CA ILE A 381 -35.44 -20.15 -1.10
C ILE A 381 -36.08 -20.05 0.29
N ARG A 382 -36.78 -18.94 0.56
CA ARG A 382 -37.52 -18.75 1.82
C ARG A 382 -38.55 -19.84 2.03
N SER A 383 -39.37 -20.13 1.01
CA SER A 383 -40.44 -21.15 1.11
C SER A 383 -39.87 -22.55 1.35
N GLU A 384 -38.75 -22.88 0.70
CA GLU A 384 -38.03 -24.12 0.95
C GLU A 384 -37.54 -24.19 2.41
N GLY A 385 -36.89 -23.13 2.90
CA GLY A 385 -36.43 -23.05 4.28
C GLY A 385 -37.54 -23.23 5.31
N MET A 386 -38.71 -22.64 5.07
CA MET A 386 -39.89 -22.81 5.95
C MET A 386 -40.38 -24.26 6.00
N ASN A 387 -40.40 -24.94 4.85
CA ASN A 387 -40.79 -26.36 4.76
C ASN A 387 -39.75 -27.28 5.43
N ASN A 388 -38.49 -26.87 5.40
CA ASN A 388 -37.37 -27.64 5.94
C ASN A 388 -37.32 -27.66 7.48
N ILE A 389 -37.89 -26.66 8.16
CA ILE A 389 -37.84 -26.53 9.63
C ILE A 389 -38.31 -27.82 10.31
N ARG A 390 -39.56 -28.24 10.06
CA ARG A 390 -40.13 -29.45 10.69
C ARG A 390 -39.64 -30.75 10.06
N LYS A 391 -39.17 -30.70 8.81
CA LYS A 391 -38.76 -31.88 8.06
C LYS A 391 -37.38 -32.40 8.47
N PHE A 392 -36.46 -31.49 8.76
CA PHE A 392 -35.05 -31.83 8.98
C PHE A 392 -34.53 -31.47 10.37
N ASN A 393 -35.34 -30.88 11.25
CA ASN A 393 -34.92 -30.47 12.59
C ASN A 393 -35.85 -31.04 13.66
N LYS A 394 -35.36 -31.10 14.90
CA LYS A 394 -36.10 -31.63 16.05
C LYS A 394 -36.60 -30.47 16.90
N LEU A 395 -37.92 -30.27 16.93
CA LEU A 395 -38.54 -29.23 17.74
C LEU A 395 -38.89 -29.77 19.13
N SER A 396 -38.64 -28.97 20.16
CA SER A 396 -39.21 -29.22 21.48
C SER A 396 -40.75 -29.15 21.44
N ALA A 397 -41.43 -29.88 22.32
CA ALA A 397 -42.91 -29.90 22.37
C ALA A 397 -43.51 -28.48 22.52
N ASN A 398 -42.84 -27.62 23.30
CA ASN A 398 -43.23 -26.22 23.45
C ASN A 398 -42.97 -25.38 22.19
N ALA A 399 -41.91 -25.66 21.43
CA ALA A 399 -41.63 -24.96 20.18
C ALA A 399 -42.68 -25.32 19.12
N ASP A 400 -43.05 -26.61 19.04
CA ASP A 400 -44.05 -27.06 18.08
C ASP A 400 -45.45 -26.52 18.40
N LYS A 401 -45.84 -26.48 19.70
CA LYS A 401 -47.10 -25.87 20.14
C LYS A 401 -47.20 -24.37 19.81
N ASN A 402 -46.09 -23.65 19.84
CA ASN A 402 -46.03 -22.20 19.61
C ASN A 402 -45.59 -21.81 18.20
N TYR A 403 -45.56 -22.76 17.26
CA TYR A 403 -44.99 -22.57 15.92
C TYR A 403 -45.56 -21.37 15.16
N GLY A 404 -46.90 -21.25 15.10
CA GLY A 404 -47.55 -20.13 14.39
C GLY A 404 -47.31 -18.76 15.02
N GLN A 405 -47.17 -18.71 16.35
CA GLN A 405 -46.85 -17.46 17.06
C GLN A 405 -45.41 -17.04 16.81
N ALA A 406 -44.47 -17.99 16.85
CA ALA A 406 -43.06 -17.74 16.54
C ALA A 406 -42.88 -17.30 15.07
N GLN A 407 -43.62 -17.91 14.14
CA GLN A 407 -43.65 -17.53 12.73
C GLN A 407 -44.07 -16.08 12.54
N SER A 408 -45.23 -15.70 13.10
CA SER A 408 -45.77 -14.33 13.01
C SER A 408 -44.83 -13.28 13.64
N ASN A 409 -44.13 -13.66 14.71
CA ASN A 409 -43.18 -12.77 15.39
C ASN A 409 -41.87 -12.62 14.60
N GLY A 410 -41.40 -13.69 13.94
CA GLY A 410 -40.20 -13.63 13.11
C GLY A 410 -40.37 -12.77 11.87
N GLU A 411 -41.56 -12.82 11.25
CA GLU A 411 -41.91 -11.98 10.10
C GLU A 411 -41.83 -10.47 10.43
N ARG A 412 -42.12 -10.09 11.67
CA ARG A 412 -42.04 -8.67 12.12
C ARG A 412 -40.62 -8.17 12.32
N LYS A 413 -39.62 -9.06 12.41
CA LYS A 413 -38.21 -8.71 12.66
C LYS A 413 -37.28 -9.53 11.75
N PRO A 414 -37.39 -9.36 10.42
CA PRO A 414 -36.58 -10.10 9.47
C PRO A 414 -35.10 -9.72 9.62
N ASN A 415 -34.23 -10.72 9.70
CA ASN A 415 -32.77 -10.55 9.70
C ASN A 415 -32.12 -11.83 9.15
N PRO A 416 -31.81 -11.90 7.85
CA PRO A 416 -31.30 -13.13 7.24
C PRO A 416 -29.95 -13.56 7.80
N TRP A 417 -29.12 -12.61 8.25
CA TRP A 417 -27.78 -12.87 8.77
C TRP A 417 -27.76 -13.58 10.12
N ILE A 418 -28.90 -13.71 10.80
CA ILE A 418 -28.98 -14.58 11.98
C ILE A 418 -28.74 -16.05 11.63
N LEU A 419 -29.03 -16.47 10.38
CA LEU A 419 -28.83 -17.83 9.92
C LEU A 419 -27.35 -18.22 9.93
N THR A 420 -26.45 -17.33 9.52
CA THR A 420 -25.01 -17.59 9.56
C THR A 420 -24.52 -17.76 10.99
N LYS A 421 -25.08 -17.01 11.96
CA LYS A 421 -24.78 -17.19 13.39
C LYS A 421 -25.29 -18.52 13.93
N ILE A 422 -26.52 -18.93 13.57
CA ILE A 422 -27.06 -20.24 13.96
C ILE A 422 -26.13 -21.35 13.48
N LEU A 423 -25.75 -21.33 12.20
CA LEU A 423 -24.86 -22.34 11.62
C LEU A 423 -23.47 -22.31 12.26
N ARG A 424 -22.93 -21.13 12.55
CA ARG A 424 -21.64 -20.99 13.22
C ARG A 424 -21.58 -21.71 14.57
N TYR A 425 -22.63 -21.60 15.38
CA TYR A 425 -22.65 -22.18 16.72
C TYR A 425 -23.15 -23.62 16.75
N HIS A 426 -24.14 -23.96 15.92
CA HIS A 426 -24.86 -25.23 16.01
C HIS A 426 -24.61 -26.17 14.83
N ASN A 427 -23.89 -25.73 13.81
CA ASN A 427 -23.45 -26.55 12.67
C ASN A 427 -22.04 -26.12 12.20
N LYS A 428 -21.09 -26.19 13.13
CA LYS A 428 -19.74 -25.61 12.98
C LYS A 428 -18.99 -26.11 11.74
N ASP A 429 -19.04 -27.42 11.46
CA ASP A 429 -18.34 -27.99 10.31
C ASP A 429 -18.91 -27.48 8.99
N TYR A 430 -20.24 -27.41 8.86
CA TYR A 430 -20.89 -26.84 7.68
C TYR A 430 -20.59 -25.35 7.53
N TYR A 431 -20.55 -24.61 8.64
CA TYR A 431 -20.20 -23.20 8.62
C TYR A 431 -18.78 -22.97 8.10
N GLU A 432 -17.79 -23.71 8.62
CA GLU A 432 -16.39 -23.57 8.21
C GLU A 432 -16.16 -24.00 6.75
N GLN A 433 -16.83 -25.05 6.29
CA GLN A 433 -16.62 -25.60 4.93
C GLN A 433 -17.41 -24.87 3.83
N ILE A 434 -18.61 -24.38 4.12
CA ILE A 434 -19.52 -23.84 3.10
C ILE A 434 -19.81 -22.36 3.32
N ILE A 435 -20.29 -21.98 4.51
CA ILE A 435 -20.75 -20.60 4.78
C ILE A 435 -19.58 -19.61 4.78
N LYS A 436 -18.48 -19.95 5.44
CA LYS A 436 -17.32 -19.06 5.61
C LYS A 436 -16.63 -18.73 4.27
N PRO A 437 -16.38 -19.69 3.36
CA PRO A 437 -15.89 -19.36 2.02
C PRO A 437 -16.83 -18.44 1.23
N LEU A 438 -18.15 -18.64 1.32
CA LEU A 438 -19.14 -17.79 0.65
C LEU A 438 -19.17 -16.36 1.22
N LEU A 439 -19.04 -16.21 2.54
CA LEU A 439 -18.90 -14.89 3.19
C LEU A 439 -17.67 -14.14 2.67
N LYS A 440 -16.53 -14.83 2.57
CA LYS A 440 -15.29 -14.26 2.00
C LYS A 440 -15.47 -13.83 0.55
N LYS A 441 -16.00 -14.72 -0.30
CA LYS A 441 -16.28 -14.45 -1.72
C LYS A 441 -17.16 -13.21 -1.90
N ASN A 442 -18.22 -13.08 -1.08
CA ASN A 442 -19.13 -11.95 -1.13
C ASN A 442 -18.44 -10.63 -0.75
N TYR A 443 -17.59 -10.64 0.27
CA TYR A 443 -16.82 -9.46 0.66
C TYR A 443 -15.86 -9.02 -0.44
N ASP A 444 -15.10 -9.96 -1.02
CA ASP A 444 -14.15 -9.66 -2.10
C ASP A 444 -14.86 -9.10 -3.34
N LEU A 445 -16.02 -9.65 -3.70
CA LEU A 445 -16.86 -9.13 -4.79
C LEU A 445 -17.35 -7.69 -4.51
N LYS A 446 -17.77 -7.39 -3.27
CA LYS A 446 -18.17 -6.01 -2.90
C LYS A 446 -17.01 -5.04 -3.01
N LYS A 447 -15.82 -5.43 -2.51
CA LYS A 447 -14.61 -4.62 -2.63
C LYS A 447 -14.28 -4.34 -4.10
N GLN A 448 -14.36 -5.35 -4.97
CA GLN A 448 -14.13 -5.19 -6.41
C GLN A 448 -15.21 -4.34 -7.09
N LEU A 449 -16.48 -4.50 -6.72
CA LEU A 449 -17.59 -3.69 -7.25
C LEU A 449 -17.46 -2.22 -6.84
N LYS A 450 -17.04 -1.94 -5.60
CA LYS A 450 -16.76 -0.58 -5.12
C LYS A 450 -15.65 0.06 -5.96
N ILE A 451 -14.53 -0.64 -6.14
CA ILE A 451 -13.41 -0.18 -7.00
C ILE A 451 -13.88 0.03 -8.44
N THR A 452 -14.68 -0.90 -9.00
CA THR A 452 -15.19 -0.83 -10.38
C THR A 452 -16.15 0.35 -10.59
N ASN A 453 -17.02 0.61 -9.62
CA ASN A 453 -17.95 1.73 -9.67
C ASN A 453 -17.21 3.07 -9.58
N VAL A 454 -16.20 3.16 -8.71
CA VAL A 454 -15.31 4.32 -8.63
C VAL A 454 -14.58 4.53 -9.96
N LEU A 455 -13.97 3.49 -10.53
CA LEU A 455 -13.29 3.55 -11.84
C LEU A 455 -14.22 3.99 -12.99
N LYS A 456 -15.51 3.62 -12.95
CA LYS A 456 -16.50 4.06 -13.95
C LYS A 456 -16.87 5.53 -13.80
N SER A 457 -16.83 6.07 -12.58
CA SER A 457 -17.09 7.49 -12.32
C SER A 457 -15.91 8.40 -12.68
N ILE A 458 -14.71 7.82 -12.83
CA ILE A 458 -13.51 8.53 -13.19
C ILE A 458 -13.50 8.87 -14.69
N GLU A 459 -13.43 10.17 -14.99
CA GLU A 459 -13.23 10.64 -16.35
C GLU A 459 -11.84 10.23 -16.87
N LYS A 460 -11.80 9.79 -18.13
CA LYS A 460 -10.58 9.26 -18.75
C LYS A 460 -9.90 10.35 -19.57
N TYR A 461 -8.63 10.58 -19.27
CA TYR A 461 -7.80 11.55 -19.97
C TYR A 461 -6.63 10.86 -20.69
N GLU A 462 -6.27 11.41 -21.85
CA GLU A 462 -5.01 11.10 -22.53
C GLU A 462 -4.01 12.23 -22.28
N ILE A 463 -2.73 11.96 -22.50
CA ILE A 463 -1.70 13.01 -22.47
C ILE A 463 -1.88 13.91 -23.69
N ASP A 464 -2.06 15.21 -23.46
CA ASP A 464 -2.05 16.26 -24.48
C ASP A 464 -0.90 17.23 -24.19
N LEU A 465 -0.01 17.45 -25.16
CA LEU A 465 1.12 18.36 -25.03
C LEU A 465 0.72 19.83 -25.15
N LYS A 466 -0.45 20.14 -25.72
CA LYS A 466 -0.96 21.51 -25.85
C LYS A 466 -1.63 22.02 -24.59
N ASP A 467 -2.14 21.10 -23.76
CA ASP A 467 -2.63 21.42 -22.43
C ASP A 467 -1.44 21.93 -21.57
N PRO A 468 -1.52 23.09 -20.90
CA PRO A 468 -0.44 23.54 -20.00
C PRO A 468 -0.33 22.72 -18.72
N PHE A 469 -1.29 21.83 -18.39
CA PHE A 469 -1.29 21.07 -17.14
C PHE A 469 -0.07 20.13 -17.01
N THR A 470 0.63 20.21 -15.88
CA THR A 470 1.86 19.49 -15.54
C THR A 470 1.83 18.92 -14.12
N LEU A 471 2.91 18.23 -13.73
CA LEU A 471 3.09 17.78 -12.34
C LEU A 471 3.10 18.94 -11.33
N LYS A 472 3.48 20.16 -11.75
CA LYS A 472 3.47 21.35 -10.88
C LYS A 472 2.05 21.71 -10.46
N ASP A 473 1.07 21.59 -11.36
CA ASP A 473 -0.33 21.86 -11.07
C ASP A 473 -0.91 20.88 -10.04
N ILE A 474 -0.51 19.60 -10.11
CA ILE A 474 -0.87 18.59 -9.09
C ILE A 474 -0.27 18.97 -7.74
N LEU A 475 1.00 19.39 -7.70
CA LEU A 475 1.64 19.86 -6.48
C LEU A 475 0.93 21.09 -5.88
N ASP A 476 0.52 22.04 -6.72
CA ASP A 476 -0.17 23.26 -6.29
C ASP A 476 -1.57 22.95 -5.75
N LYS A 477 -2.34 22.11 -6.46
CA LYS A 477 -3.63 21.61 -5.98
C LYS A 477 -3.51 20.85 -4.65
N ALA A 478 -2.49 20.02 -4.51
CA ALA A 478 -2.22 19.32 -3.25
C ALA A 478 -1.89 20.30 -2.12
N SER A 479 -1.06 21.30 -2.39
CA SER A 479 -0.68 22.35 -1.41
C SER A 479 -1.87 23.22 -1.00
N ASN A 480 -2.82 23.44 -1.91
CA ASN A 480 -4.06 24.16 -1.65
C ASN A 480 -5.15 23.31 -0.96
N GLY A 481 -4.90 22.01 -0.76
CA GLY A 481 -5.87 21.08 -0.16
C GLY A 481 -7.04 20.71 -1.07
N GLU A 482 -6.94 20.96 -2.38
CA GLU A 482 -8.01 20.69 -3.36
C GLU A 482 -8.31 19.19 -3.53
N TYR A 483 -7.38 18.32 -3.12
CA TYR A 483 -7.51 16.87 -3.17
C TYR A 483 -7.98 16.23 -1.85
N ALA A 484 -8.42 17.01 -0.86
CA ALA A 484 -8.72 16.51 0.47
C ALA A 484 -9.71 15.33 0.46
N ASN A 485 -9.24 14.13 0.82
CA ASN A 485 -9.98 12.87 0.83
C ASN A 485 -10.61 12.47 -0.53
N GLN A 486 -10.05 12.96 -1.65
CA GLN A 486 -10.55 12.68 -3.01
C GLN A 486 -9.43 12.09 -3.86
N ILE A 487 -9.04 10.85 -3.55
CA ILE A 487 -7.94 10.14 -4.23
C ILE A 487 -8.23 9.91 -5.72
N GLU A 488 -9.52 9.82 -6.07
CA GLU A 488 -10.02 9.68 -7.43
C GLU A 488 -9.71 10.90 -8.31
N LEU A 489 -9.82 12.11 -7.74
CA LEU A 489 -9.49 13.35 -8.47
C LEU A 489 -7.99 13.44 -8.75
N VAL A 490 -7.15 12.96 -7.82
CA VAL A 490 -5.70 12.86 -8.04
C VAL A 490 -5.42 11.93 -9.21
N ALA A 491 -6.08 10.76 -9.25
CA ALA A 491 -5.93 9.82 -10.36
C ALA A 491 -6.43 10.40 -11.70
N GLN A 492 -7.51 11.18 -11.69
CA GLN A 492 -8.01 11.90 -12.88
C GLN A 492 -6.99 12.89 -13.43
N ASP A 493 -6.44 13.75 -12.58
CA ASP A 493 -5.45 14.75 -13.00
C ASP A 493 -4.11 14.10 -13.40
N LEU A 494 -3.69 13.04 -12.69
CA LEU A 494 -2.46 12.31 -13.00
C LEU A 494 -2.51 11.66 -14.40
N GLN A 495 -3.68 11.23 -14.89
CA GLN A 495 -3.83 10.66 -16.23
C GLN A 495 -3.44 11.62 -17.36
N LYS A 496 -3.55 12.93 -17.13
CA LYS A 496 -3.20 13.98 -18.11
C LYS A 496 -1.70 14.08 -18.35
N ILE A 497 -0.90 13.54 -17.42
CA ILE A 497 0.56 13.67 -17.47
C ILE A 497 1.30 12.33 -17.45
N LEU A 498 0.68 11.22 -17.03
CA LEU A 498 1.36 9.93 -16.85
C LEU A 498 0.62 8.79 -17.55
N LYS A 499 1.37 7.95 -18.26
CA LYS A 499 0.93 6.64 -18.80
C LYS A 499 2.03 5.60 -18.62
N VAL A 500 1.66 4.33 -18.68
CA VAL A 500 2.58 3.19 -18.54
C VAL A 500 2.39 2.24 -19.71
N ALA A 501 3.47 1.72 -20.27
CA ALA A 501 3.42 0.70 -21.32
C ALA A 501 4.48 -0.39 -21.09
N PRO A 502 4.21 -1.65 -21.48
CA PRO A 502 5.21 -2.71 -21.41
C PRO A 502 6.36 -2.45 -22.39
N CYS A 503 7.58 -2.78 -21.96
CA CYS A 503 8.80 -2.75 -22.77
C CYS A 503 9.65 -4.01 -22.51
N GLN A 504 10.71 -4.23 -23.29
CA GLN A 504 11.53 -5.45 -23.22
C GLN A 504 12.11 -5.72 -21.82
N ASN A 505 12.41 -4.66 -21.04
CA ASN A 505 13.00 -4.74 -19.71
C ASN A 505 12.01 -4.37 -18.58
N GLY A 506 10.70 -4.59 -18.79
CA GLY A 506 9.67 -4.36 -17.78
C GLY A 506 8.60 -3.35 -18.23
N SER A 507 8.40 -2.29 -17.46
CA SER A 507 7.43 -1.23 -17.77
C SER A 507 8.15 0.10 -18.00
N CYS A 508 7.79 0.77 -19.09
CA CYS A 508 8.21 2.12 -19.41
C CYS A 508 7.16 3.12 -18.92
N TYR A 509 7.59 4.13 -18.17
CA TYR A 509 6.71 5.18 -17.67
C TYR A 509 6.86 6.42 -18.53
N ILE A 510 5.74 6.87 -19.08
CA ILE A 510 5.63 7.94 -20.06
C ILE A 510 5.08 9.14 -19.32
N ILE A 511 5.90 10.17 -19.15
CA ILE A 511 5.51 11.38 -18.41
C ILE A 511 5.61 12.62 -19.30
N LYS A 512 4.60 13.48 -19.21
CA LYS A 512 4.59 14.82 -19.78
C LYS A 512 5.31 15.77 -18.83
N GLU A 513 6.36 16.42 -19.33
CA GLU A 513 7.07 17.47 -18.59
C GLU A 513 7.26 18.70 -19.47
N TYR A 514 7.36 19.86 -18.83
CA TYR A 514 7.62 21.12 -19.51
C TYR A 514 9.12 21.27 -19.76
N ASP A 515 9.49 21.46 -21.02
CA ASP A 515 10.85 21.75 -21.45
C ASP A 515 11.06 23.26 -21.54
N CYS A 516 11.81 23.79 -20.58
CA CYS A 516 12.11 25.22 -20.50
C CYS A 516 13.02 25.74 -21.63
N ILE A 517 13.73 24.87 -22.34
CA ILE A 517 14.59 25.25 -23.47
C ILE A 517 13.73 25.53 -24.70
N ASN A 518 12.76 24.66 -24.97
CA ASN A 518 11.90 24.74 -26.16
C ASN A 518 10.55 25.45 -25.91
N ASP A 519 10.30 25.83 -24.64
CA ASP A 519 9.05 26.45 -24.16
C ASP A 519 7.81 25.63 -24.57
N THR A 520 7.92 24.31 -24.42
CA THR A 520 6.92 23.34 -24.88
C THR A 520 6.83 22.16 -23.93
N ASN A 521 5.66 21.54 -23.81
CA ASN A 521 5.57 20.23 -23.15
C ASN A 521 6.09 19.13 -24.08
N VAL A 522 6.87 18.23 -23.50
CA VAL A 522 7.47 17.08 -24.18
C VAL A 522 7.18 15.80 -23.41
N ILE A 523 7.42 14.67 -24.07
CA ILE A 523 7.27 13.34 -23.48
C ILE A 523 8.65 12.84 -23.08
N HIS A 524 8.78 12.45 -21.81
CA HIS A 524 9.95 11.75 -21.29
C HIS A 524 9.59 10.33 -20.88
N TYR A 525 10.58 9.44 -21.05
CA TYR A 525 10.50 8.07 -20.60
C TYR A 525 11.35 7.91 -19.34
N LYS A 526 10.77 7.32 -18.30
CA LYS A 526 11.43 7.13 -17.01
C LYS A 526 11.29 5.69 -16.52
N ASN A 527 12.23 5.29 -15.68
CA ASN A 527 12.15 4.03 -14.97
C ASN A 527 11.20 4.14 -13.77
N LYS A 528 10.84 2.98 -13.20
CA LYS A 528 9.94 2.89 -12.04
C LYS A 528 10.42 3.75 -10.87
N GLN A 529 11.70 3.65 -10.51
CA GLN A 529 12.25 4.33 -9.34
C GLN A 529 12.11 5.85 -9.44
N ALA A 530 12.43 6.42 -10.61
CA ALA A 530 12.35 7.85 -10.85
C ALA A 530 10.92 8.38 -10.70
N ILE A 531 9.93 7.70 -11.28
CA ILE A 531 8.51 8.10 -11.16
C ILE A 531 8.01 7.94 -9.74
N TYR A 532 8.28 6.79 -9.10
CA TYR A 532 7.85 6.55 -7.73
C TYR A 532 8.42 7.58 -6.76
N ASN A 533 9.69 7.97 -6.92
CA ASN A 533 10.30 9.03 -6.12
C ASN A 533 9.63 10.39 -6.36
N GLN A 534 9.35 10.76 -7.62
CA GLN A 534 8.68 12.02 -7.96
C GLN A 534 7.27 12.09 -7.37
N LEU A 535 6.47 11.04 -7.54
CA LEU A 535 5.09 11.00 -7.05
C LEU A 535 5.03 10.94 -5.51
N ARG A 536 5.96 10.22 -4.86
CA ARG A 536 5.98 10.05 -3.39
C ARG A 536 6.34 11.35 -2.68
N ALA A 537 7.08 12.23 -3.36
CA ALA A 537 7.44 13.54 -2.82
C ALA A 537 6.22 14.47 -2.64
N ILE A 538 5.13 14.25 -3.38
CA ILE A 538 3.92 15.06 -3.32
C ILE A 538 2.96 14.47 -2.29
N ARG A 539 2.88 15.09 -1.12
CA ARG A 539 1.94 14.74 -0.05
C ARG A 539 0.57 15.36 -0.31
N LEU A 540 -0.49 14.59 -0.11
CA LEU A 540 -1.86 15.01 -0.36
C LEU A 540 -2.58 15.39 0.94
N TRP A 541 -2.75 14.44 1.85
CA TRP A 541 -3.26 14.65 3.21
C TRP A 541 -2.72 13.59 4.17
N GLN A 542 -3.00 13.77 5.45
CA GLN A 542 -2.66 12.81 6.49
C GLN A 542 -3.90 12.01 6.88
N ASP A 543 -3.83 10.69 6.76
CA ASP A 543 -4.85 9.77 7.23
C ASP A 543 -4.32 8.99 8.43
N GLY A 544 -4.69 9.45 9.63
CA GLY A 544 -4.14 8.94 10.88
C GLY A 544 -2.62 9.16 10.98
N LYS A 545 -1.85 8.06 11.07
CA LYS A 545 -0.38 8.08 11.07
C LYS A 545 0.23 7.96 9.67
N LYS A 546 -0.56 7.64 8.64
CA LYS A 546 -0.09 7.46 7.27
C LYS A 546 -0.20 8.79 6.51
N ASN A 547 0.88 9.19 5.83
CA ASN A 547 0.81 10.26 4.86
C ASN A 547 0.36 9.68 3.52
N ILE A 548 -0.76 10.16 2.99
CA ILE A 548 -1.22 9.79 1.66
C ILE A 548 -0.53 10.69 0.63
N THR A 549 0.01 10.08 -0.42
CA THR A 549 0.80 10.72 -1.48
C THR A 549 0.24 10.42 -2.86
N VAL A 550 0.74 11.09 -3.89
CA VAL A 550 0.30 10.82 -5.28
C VAL A 550 0.63 9.39 -5.73
N VAL A 551 1.65 8.73 -5.15
CA VAL A 551 1.91 7.29 -5.41
C VAL A 551 0.74 6.42 -4.98
N ASP A 552 0.11 6.71 -3.85
CA ASP A 552 -1.01 5.91 -3.35
C ASP A 552 -2.17 5.94 -4.37
N ALA A 553 -2.45 7.11 -4.96
CA ALA A 553 -3.45 7.24 -6.03
C ALA A 553 -3.08 6.48 -7.30
N PHE A 554 -1.79 6.54 -7.69
CA PHE A 554 -1.30 5.79 -8.83
C PHE A 554 -1.41 4.27 -8.63
N GLU A 555 -1.10 3.78 -7.43
CA GLU A 555 -1.16 2.35 -7.09
C GLU A 555 -2.60 1.83 -6.98
N GLU A 556 -3.51 2.63 -6.44
CA GLU A 556 -4.92 2.26 -6.31
C GLU A 556 -5.62 2.15 -7.68
N PHE A 557 -5.27 3.03 -8.63
CA PHE A 557 -5.92 3.10 -9.94
C PHE A 557 -4.99 2.75 -11.12
N GLN A 558 -4.05 1.83 -10.94
CA GLN A 558 -3.05 1.46 -11.96
C GLN A 558 -3.65 1.22 -13.35
N SER A 559 -4.80 0.56 -13.43
CA SER A 559 -5.47 0.21 -14.69
C SER A 559 -5.80 1.41 -15.58
N LEU A 560 -5.93 2.63 -15.03
CA LEU A 560 -6.19 3.87 -15.79
C LEU A 560 -4.96 4.35 -16.59
N PHE A 561 -3.77 3.96 -16.16
CA PHE A 561 -2.51 4.46 -16.72
C PHE A 561 -1.93 3.53 -17.77
N TYR A 562 -2.31 2.25 -17.78
CA TYR A 562 -1.72 1.24 -18.66
C TYR A 562 -2.17 1.32 -20.13
N LYS A 563 -1.20 1.16 -21.01
CA LYS A 563 -1.31 1.00 -22.47
C LYS A 563 -0.68 -0.32 -22.85
N ILE A 564 -1.13 -0.93 -23.95
CA ILE A 564 -0.61 -2.22 -24.42
C ILE A 564 0.72 -2.10 -25.19
N GLY A 565 1.14 -0.87 -25.50
CA GLY A 565 2.39 -0.59 -26.19
C GLY A 565 2.52 0.89 -26.57
N ILE A 566 3.65 1.24 -27.18
CA ILE A 566 3.98 2.59 -27.64
C ILE A 566 4.16 2.55 -29.15
N LYS A 567 3.60 3.53 -29.86
CA LYS A 567 3.83 3.71 -31.30
C LYS A 567 3.84 5.19 -31.63
N PHE A 568 4.64 5.58 -32.62
CA PHE A 568 4.70 6.97 -33.04
C PHE A 568 3.30 7.50 -33.46
N ILE A 569 2.59 6.72 -34.30
CA ILE A 569 1.18 6.95 -34.67
C ILE A 569 0.44 5.61 -34.70
N SER A 570 -0.70 5.55 -34.01
CA SER A 570 -1.61 4.41 -33.90
C SER A 570 -3.07 4.87 -33.93
N LYS A 571 -3.90 4.07 -34.60
CA LYS A 571 -5.37 4.20 -34.52
C LYS A 571 -5.98 3.39 -33.37
N ASN A 572 -5.19 2.52 -32.74
CA ASN A 572 -5.64 1.72 -31.60
C ASN A 572 -5.50 2.55 -30.31
N PRO A 573 -6.60 2.91 -29.62
CA PRO A 573 -6.56 3.75 -28.41
C PRO A 573 -5.87 3.08 -27.21
N LEU A 574 -5.68 1.76 -27.26
CA LEU A 574 -4.92 1.01 -26.25
C LEU A 574 -3.41 1.21 -26.38
N ILE A 575 -2.93 1.68 -27.53
CA ILE A 575 -1.51 1.98 -27.78
C ILE A 575 -1.29 3.47 -27.54
N PHE A 576 -0.22 3.82 -26.82
CA PHE A 576 0.16 5.20 -26.62
C PHE A 576 0.68 5.82 -27.92
N ASN A 577 0.12 6.96 -28.32
CA ASN A 577 0.58 7.75 -29.46
C ASN A 577 1.65 8.75 -29.02
N VAL A 578 2.85 8.65 -29.59
CA VAL A 578 3.92 9.63 -29.28
C VAL A 578 3.70 10.95 -30.03
N PHE A 579 3.18 10.88 -31.26
CA PHE A 579 2.79 12.08 -32.00
C PHE A 579 1.46 12.64 -31.50
N GLN A 580 1.50 13.85 -30.97
CA GLN A 580 0.39 14.61 -30.36
C GLN A 580 0.02 15.85 -31.19
N GLY A 581 0.50 15.90 -32.44
CA GLY A 581 0.34 17.04 -33.34
C GLY A 581 1.48 18.05 -33.25
N TYR A 582 1.48 19.01 -34.16
CA TYR A 582 2.51 20.06 -34.23
C TYR A 582 2.30 21.15 -33.17
N LYS A 583 3.42 21.77 -32.72
CA LYS A 583 3.45 22.97 -31.87
C LYS A 583 2.60 24.10 -32.48
N TYR A 584 2.77 24.32 -33.78
CA TYR A 584 2.09 25.36 -34.53
C TYR A 584 0.79 24.85 -35.17
N LYS A 585 -0.25 25.68 -35.15
CA LYS A 585 -1.51 25.41 -35.86
C LYS A 585 -1.38 25.83 -37.32
N GLN A 586 -2.08 25.12 -38.20
CA GLN A 586 -2.23 25.54 -39.59
C GLN A 586 -3.00 26.86 -39.63
N VAL A 587 -2.54 27.79 -40.47
CA VAL A 587 -3.20 29.07 -40.73
C VAL A 587 -3.99 28.98 -42.04
N ASP A 588 -5.11 29.69 -42.13
CA ASP A 588 -5.97 29.69 -43.32
C ASP A 588 -5.39 30.56 -44.46
N GLU A 589 -4.66 31.62 -44.10
CA GLU A 589 -4.01 32.54 -45.03
C GLU A 589 -2.49 32.62 -44.78
N ILE A 590 -1.71 32.65 -45.87
CA ILE A 590 -0.25 32.70 -45.81
C ILE A 590 0.22 34.13 -46.11
N ASP A 591 0.84 34.76 -45.12
CA ASP A 591 1.52 36.05 -45.31
C ASP A 591 2.92 35.82 -45.89
N GLN A 592 3.05 35.99 -47.20
CA GLN A 592 4.31 35.73 -47.90
C GLN A 592 5.47 36.59 -47.41
N SER A 593 5.20 37.82 -46.95
CA SER A 593 6.25 38.74 -46.48
C SER A 593 7.04 38.19 -45.29
N LYS A 594 6.41 37.31 -44.49
CA LYS A 594 7.03 36.69 -43.30
C LYS A 594 7.92 35.50 -43.63
N ILE A 595 7.66 34.81 -44.74
CA ILE A 595 8.40 33.58 -45.13
C ILE A 595 9.37 33.81 -46.29
N GLU A 596 9.24 34.94 -47.02
CA GLU A 596 10.08 35.29 -48.17
C GLU A 596 11.58 35.22 -47.86
N GLN A 597 12.01 35.70 -46.69
CA GLN A 597 13.43 35.65 -46.31
C GLN A 597 13.95 34.23 -46.15
N PHE A 598 13.13 33.33 -45.58
CA PHE A 598 13.49 31.93 -45.44
C PHE A 598 13.49 31.22 -46.80
N LEU A 599 12.47 31.46 -47.62
CA LEU A 599 12.41 30.91 -48.98
C LEU A 599 13.57 31.41 -49.86
N GLY A 600 13.98 32.68 -49.71
CA GLY A 600 15.16 33.25 -50.34
C GLY A 600 16.45 32.59 -49.86
N LEU A 601 16.61 32.32 -48.57
CA LEU A 601 17.75 31.53 -48.06
C LEU A 601 17.81 30.15 -48.72
N VAL A 602 16.66 29.45 -48.80
CA VAL A 602 16.59 28.12 -49.42
C VAL A 602 16.94 28.22 -50.91
N LYS A 603 16.36 29.15 -51.67
CA LYS A 603 16.60 29.29 -53.11
C LYS A 603 18.01 29.78 -53.42
N ASP A 604 18.40 30.91 -52.85
CA ASP A 604 19.59 31.66 -53.27
C ASP A 604 20.87 31.06 -52.69
N THR A 605 20.80 30.50 -51.48
CA THR A 605 22.00 30.04 -50.75
C THR A 605 22.10 28.52 -50.72
N ILE A 606 21.07 27.83 -50.21
CA ILE A 606 21.09 26.36 -50.07
C ILE A 606 21.00 25.71 -51.46
N ALA A 607 20.00 26.11 -52.25
CA ALA A 607 19.77 25.68 -53.61
C ALA A 607 20.55 26.51 -54.64
N ALA A 608 21.34 27.50 -54.23
CA ALA A 608 22.24 28.32 -55.07
C ALA A 608 21.66 28.63 -56.47
N ASN A 609 20.40 29.08 -56.46
CA ASN A 609 19.58 29.41 -57.64
C ASN A 609 19.31 28.26 -58.62
N ASP A 610 19.52 26.99 -58.24
CA ASP A 610 19.02 25.83 -58.99
C ASP A 610 17.58 25.53 -58.57
N ASP A 611 16.63 25.85 -59.45
CA ASP A 611 15.20 25.69 -59.18
C ASP A 611 14.81 24.22 -58.90
N ARG A 612 15.50 23.23 -59.50
CA ARG A 612 15.20 21.81 -59.26
C ARG A 612 15.59 21.38 -57.85
N ILE A 613 16.74 21.85 -57.36
CA ILE A 613 17.19 21.59 -55.99
C ILE A 613 16.27 22.30 -55.00
N ASN A 614 15.90 23.55 -55.28
CA ASN A 614 15.00 24.32 -54.45
C ASN A 614 13.64 23.62 -54.29
N GLU A 615 13.03 23.21 -55.42
CA GLU A 615 11.77 22.48 -55.43
C GLU A 615 11.88 21.15 -54.69
N TYR A 616 12.97 20.38 -54.90
CA TYR A 616 13.19 19.12 -54.20
C TYR A 616 13.27 19.31 -52.68
N LEU A 617 14.04 20.29 -52.19
CA LEU A 617 14.19 20.54 -50.75
C LEU A 617 12.86 20.92 -50.09
N LEU A 618 12.08 21.79 -50.75
CA LEU A 618 10.77 22.21 -50.25
C LEU A 618 9.78 21.03 -50.23
N ASN A 619 9.70 20.26 -51.32
CA ASN A 619 8.83 19.10 -51.40
C ASN A 619 9.24 17.98 -50.45
N TRP A 620 10.55 17.78 -50.24
CA TRP A 620 11.08 16.81 -49.29
C TRP A 620 10.63 17.13 -47.87
N PHE A 621 10.76 18.39 -47.44
CA PHE A 621 10.29 18.78 -46.11
C PHE A 621 8.76 18.81 -46.01
N ALA A 622 8.06 19.26 -47.05
CA ALA A 622 6.59 19.21 -47.11
C ALA A 622 6.08 17.77 -46.96
N TYR A 623 6.73 16.79 -47.58
CA TYR A 623 6.40 15.38 -47.45
C TYR A 623 6.53 14.91 -45.99
N ILE A 624 7.59 15.29 -45.27
CA ILE A 624 7.79 14.94 -43.85
C ILE A 624 6.61 15.45 -43.00
N VAL A 625 6.19 16.70 -43.22
CA VAL A 625 5.08 17.32 -42.48
C VAL A 625 3.73 16.70 -42.85
N GLN A 626 3.47 16.47 -44.14
CA GLN A 626 2.18 15.95 -44.61
C GLN A 626 2.00 14.44 -44.38
N ASN A 627 3.09 13.68 -44.30
CA ASN A 627 3.11 12.23 -44.14
C ASN A 627 3.73 11.82 -42.81
N THR A 628 3.21 12.38 -41.72
CA THR A 628 3.70 12.14 -40.36
C THR A 628 3.89 10.63 -40.08
N GLY A 629 5.04 10.26 -39.53
CA GLY A 629 5.38 8.86 -39.20
C GLY A 629 5.80 7.98 -40.37
N LYS A 630 5.84 8.49 -41.60
CA LYS A 630 6.45 7.78 -42.74
C LYS A 630 7.91 8.20 -42.90
N LYS A 631 8.79 7.23 -43.12
CA LYS A 631 10.19 7.51 -43.47
C LYS A 631 10.26 8.04 -44.90
N THR A 632 11.14 9.01 -45.12
CA THR A 632 11.43 9.58 -46.45
C THR A 632 12.34 8.68 -47.29
N GLU A 633 13.01 7.72 -46.65
CA GLU A 633 14.03 6.84 -47.25
C GLU A 633 15.18 7.61 -47.94
N THR A 634 15.32 8.90 -47.60
CA THR A 634 16.27 9.84 -48.21
C THR A 634 16.84 10.76 -47.13
N ALA A 635 18.15 11.00 -47.20
CA ALA A 635 18.86 11.95 -46.34
C ALA A 635 19.44 13.09 -47.20
N VAL A 636 19.29 14.33 -46.72
CA VAL A 636 19.85 15.52 -47.39
C VAL A 636 21.20 15.85 -46.76
N ILE A 637 22.24 15.90 -47.58
CA ILE A 637 23.60 16.24 -47.13
C ILE A 637 23.97 17.64 -47.61
N LEU A 638 24.22 18.56 -46.68
CA LEU A 638 24.60 19.94 -46.97
C LEU A 638 26.11 20.19 -46.78
N GLN A 639 26.88 20.12 -47.87
CA GLN A 639 28.34 20.28 -47.85
C GLN A 639 28.82 21.66 -48.32
N TRP A 640 29.07 22.56 -47.37
CA TRP A 640 29.49 23.93 -47.66
C TRP A 640 30.47 24.49 -46.61
N LEU A 641 31.06 25.65 -46.94
CA LEU A 641 31.91 26.40 -46.01
C LEU A 641 31.10 26.81 -44.77
N GLN A 642 31.78 26.98 -43.64
CA GLN A 642 31.14 27.48 -42.42
C GLN A 642 30.61 28.90 -42.66
N GLY A 643 29.49 29.25 -42.02
CA GLY A 643 28.90 30.59 -42.08
C GLY A 643 27.96 30.87 -43.25
N ILE A 644 27.64 29.87 -44.08
CA ILE A 644 26.72 30.03 -45.23
C ILE A 644 25.22 29.84 -44.87
N GLY A 645 24.86 29.75 -43.59
CA GLY A 645 23.46 29.64 -43.17
C GLY A 645 22.87 28.23 -43.10
N LYS A 646 23.67 27.15 -43.17
CA LYS A 646 23.21 25.75 -43.01
C LYS A 646 22.40 25.56 -41.73
N ASN A 647 22.94 26.03 -40.59
CA ASN A 647 22.27 25.88 -39.29
C ASN A 647 21.02 26.76 -39.19
N VAL A 648 20.96 27.90 -39.89
CA VAL A 648 19.74 28.72 -39.93
C VAL A 648 18.62 27.96 -40.64
N TYR A 649 18.95 27.30 -41.76
CA TYR A 649 18.01 26.44 -42.47
C TYR A 649 17.52 25.27 -41.60
N THR A 650 18.42 24.48 -41.03
CA THR A 650 18.06 23.30 -40.22
C THR A 650 17.32 23.67 -38.92
N ASN A 651 17.72 24.76 -38.26
CA ASN A 651 17.05 25.24 -37.05
C ASN A 651 15.57 25.56 -37.28
N VAL A 652 15.22 26.18 -38.41
CA VAL A 652 13.82 26.47 -38.75
C VAL A 652 13.03 25.18 -38.98
N LEU A 653 13.60 24.21 -39.70
CA LEU A 653 12.94 22.91 -39.92
C LEU A 653 12.69 22.16 -38.61
N CYS A 654 13.71 22.13 -37.75
CA CYS A 654 13.59 21.52 -36.43
C CYS A 654 12.63 22.29 -35.51
N GLU A 655 12.52 23.62 -35.63
CA GLU A 655 11.52 24.39 -34.89
C GLU A 655 10.09 24.07 -35.33
N ILE A 656 9.84 23.93 -36.64
CA ILE A 656 8.53 23.50 -37.16
C ILE A 656 8.16 22.11 -36.62
N LEU A 657 9.15 21.23 -36.47
CA LEU A 657 9.01 19.89 -35.92
C LEU A 657 9.36 19.81 -34.41
N ALA A 658 9.26 20.93 -33.66
CA ALA A 658 9.60 20.97 -32.24
C ALA A 658 8.89 19.85 -31.46
N GLY A 659 9.63 19.16 -30.59
CA GLY A 659 9.21 17.94 -29.89
C GLY A 659 9.44 16.63 -30.67
N TYR A 660 9.57 16.70 -32.00
CA TYR A 660 9.81 15.57 -32.91
C TYR A 660 11.09 15.72 -33.74
N SER A 661 11.95 16.69 -33.42
CA SER A 661 13.25 16.85 -34.07
C SER A 661 14.41 16.75 -33.08
N ALA A 662 15.55 16.24 -33.52
CA ALA A 662 16.81 16.32 -32.78
C ALA A 662 17.77 17.26 -33.53
N LYS A 663 18.19 18.35 -32.87
CA LYS A 663 19.08 19.38 -33.44
C LYS A 663 20.53 19.03 -33.10
N ASN A 664 21.44 19.27 -34.06
CA ASN A 664 22.88 19.36 -33.85
C ASN A 664 23.51 18.15 -33.12
N ILE A 665 23.17 16.93 -33.55
CA ILE A 665 23.80 15.71 -33.05
C ILE A 665 25.24 15.66 -33.59
N THR A 666 26.22 15.77 -32.71
CA THR A 666 27.65 15.83 -33.10
C THR A 666 28.39 14.52 -32.91
N ASP A 667 27.78 13.56 -32.20
CA ASP A 667 28.37 12.26 -31.91
C ASP A 667 27.70 11.16 -32.74
N ILE A 668 28.50 10.36 -33.43
CA ILE A 668 27.99 9.24 -34.23
C ILE A 668 27.48 8.10 -33.34
N ASP A 669 28.01 7.98 -32.13
CA ASP A 669 27.56 6.98 -31.15
C ASP A 669 26.12 7.24 -30.68
N GLU A 670 25.61 8.46 -30.80
CA GLU A 670 24.19 8.77 -30.57
C GLU A 670 23.25 8.19 -31.65
N PHE A 671 23.79 7.82 -32.82
CA PHE A 671 23.07 7.12 -33.89
C PHE A 671 23.31 5.61 -33.87
N GLU A 672 24.57 5.20 -33.73
CA GLU A 672 25.02 3.82 -33.97
C GLU A 672 25.35 3.04 -32.69
N GLY A 673 25.51 3.74 -31.56
CA GLY A 673 25.85 3.14 -30.28
C GLY A 673 24.69 2.38 -29.64
N ASN A 674 24.98 1.70 -28.53
CA ASN A 674 23.99 0.94 -27.77
C ASN A 674 22.88 1.81 -27.14
N PHE A 675 23.06 3.14 -27.09
CA PHE A 675 22.14 4.10 -26.48
C PHE A 675 21.71 5.19 -27.49
N ASN A 676 20.86 4.83 -28.45
CA ASN A 676 20.38 5.75 -29.51
C ASN A 676 19.02 6.43 -29.20
N SER A 677 18.73 6.68 -27.92
CA SER A 677 17.44 7.26 -27.49
C SER A 677 17.18 8.68 -28.03
N VAL A 678 18.24 9.42 -28.42
CA VAL A 678 18.18 10.79 -28.95
C VAL A 678 17.35 10.86 -30.24
N ILE A 679 17.46 9.84 -31.09
CA ILE A 679 16.74 9.73 -32.36
C ILE A 679 15.40 8.99 -32.25
N GLU A 680 15.09 8.45 -31.07
CA GLU A 680 13.84 7.73 -30.83
C GLU A 680 12.64 8.68 -30.95
N ASN A 681 11.61 8.21 -31.65
CA ASN A 681 10.36 8.95 -31.88
C ASN A 681 10.58 10.35 -32.49
N LYS A 682 11.64 10.52 -33.29
CA LYS A 682 11.89 11.74 -34.07
C LYS A 682 11.48 11.56 -35.53
N MET A 683 10.99 12.65 -36.13
CA MET A 683 10.71 12.77 -37.55
C MET A 683 11.91 13.32 -38.34
N LEU A 684 12.75 14.12 -37.68
CA LEU A 684 13.94 14.72 -38.28
C LEU A 684 15.09 14.72 -37.27
N ALA A 685 16.27 14.27 -37.68
CA ALA A 685 17.49 14.38 -36.91
C ALA A 685 18.52 15.13 -37.75
N GLU A 686 19.20 16.09 -37.15
CA GLU A 686 20.28 16.86 -37.76
C GLU A 686 21.62 16.38 -37.21
N PRO A 687 22.29 15.43 -37.89
CA PRO A 687 23.68 15.13 -37.63
C PRO A 687 24.57 16.25 -38.15
N ASN A 688 25.35 16.89 -37.28
CA ASN A 688 26.26 17.96 -37.66
C ASN A 688 27.71 17.53 -37.43
N GLU A 689 28.52 17.60 -38.49
CA GLU A 689 29.97 17.28 -38.46
C GLU A 689 30.31 15.86 -37.96
N LEU A 690 29.44 14.86 -38.20
CA LEU A 690 29.73 13.47 -37.88
C LEU A 690 31.05 13.03 -38.55
N LYS A 691 31.94 12.48 -37.74
CA LYS A 691 33.18 11.84 -38.17
C LYS A 691 32.99 10.33 -38.03
N ASN A 692 33.46 9.58 -39.01
CA ASN A 692 33.67 8.13 -38.85
C ASN A 692 34.85 7.85 -37.93
#